data_AF-A0A0G4KYQ0-F1
#
_entry.id   AF-A0A0G4KYQ0-F1
#
_cell.length_a   1.000
_cell.length_b   1.000
_cell.length_c   1.000
_cell.angle_alpha   90.00
_cell.angle_beta   90.00
_cell.angle_gamma   90.00
#
_symmetry.space_group_name_H-M   'P 1'
#
loop_
_entity.id
_entity.type
_entity.pdbx_description
1 polymer ?
#
loop_
_entity_poly.entity_id
_entity_poly.type
_entity_poly.pdbx_seq_one_letter_code
_entity_poly.pdbx_strand_id
1 'polypeptide(L)'
;MFVAQLRQSSSIMLSRLPLYALLLSFFLSFATAATLGDDFINERRQASGSKYLLGVGKADMTGPVVEIGFAGYADLDQKGTGLRQRLYSRAFIVGDASKPADRFVYLVLDTQTGDTAVRRGILEGVAALGPAYAVYNKNNIAVTGSHSHAGPGAFFNYLLPQVTNLGFDRQSYQAIVDGAVLSIKRAHESLAEGYLDFGTGEVPNAAINRSPWAYLQNPAAERARYAGDVDKTMTLLRFRRALDNKALGVLNWLAVHPTSMLQNNTKVAGDNKGVASWLFEKELGGGFVAGFAQANHADTTPNVLGAWCDDGSGQQCDFETSTCADGLSQSCRGRGPEFRKLDLGVSSAYEIGRRQYVGAKAIFDALGSRSTPITGPTVKSFHFFHNMTFSKFRLPSGEEVQTCPASLGYSFAAGTTDGPGAFDFTQGDSTGENPLWRVVGGILRAPSAEQQACQEPKPILLDVGGVNTPYAWSPNIVDIQTLRVGQLVLVVGSAETTTMAGRRWREAVAAASGSITGGSPLVVLGGPANTYSHYVTTREEYDVQRYEGASTFYGRYTLDAYINLTISNLQHLAPGAKTLPPAGPAPPDNRANSLNFNTGVVTDGAPAGRAFGAVITAPSASYARGSEVVVKFQGANPRNDLRLEGTYAAVERRAADGTWSKVRDDADWFLVYEWARTDWLLGHSEVTIRWETAEGGSAAAAGTYRIRYYGNSKSLLGSIRAFEGVTGSFNLV
;
A
#
# COMPACT_ATOMS: atom_id res chain seq x y z
N MET A 1 -60.37 -11.39 -9.64
CA MET A 1 -61.75 -11.81 -9.31
C MET A 1 -61.72 -13.33 -9.14
N PHE A 2 -62.29 -13.77 -8.02
CA PHE A 2 -62.46 -15.15 -7.52
C PHE A 2 -62.61 -16.30 -8.54
N VAL A 3 -62.27 -17.51 -8.05
CA VAL A 3 -62.95 -18.82 -8.24
C VAL A 3 -62.08 -19.96 -8.82
N ALA A 4 -61.72 -20.85 -7.88
CA ALA A 4 -61.84 -22.32 -7.86
C ALA A 4 -61.13 -23.25 -8.85
N GLN A 5 -60.46 -24.21 -8.18
CA GLN A 5 -60.20 -25.61 -8.51
C GLN A 5 -61.40 -26.42 -9.06
N LEU A 6 -61.06 -27.64 -9.52
CA LEU A 6 -61.80 -28.93 -9.56
C LEU A 6 -61.75 -29.49 -11.02
N ARG A 7 -61.57 -30.78 -11.34
CA ARG A 7 -61.55 -32.05 -10.59
C ARG A 7 -61.13 -33.19 -11.54
N GLN A 8 -60.32 -34.15 -11.05
CA GLN A 8 -60.61 -35.59 -10.85
C GLN A 8 -60.65 -36.54 -12.07
N SER A 9 -59.93 -37.66 -11.95
CA SER A 9 -60.48 -39.04 -11.75
C SER A 9 -59.33 -40.09 -11.77
N SER A 10 -59.10 -40.86 -10.69
CA SER A 10 -59.63 -42.23 -10.39
C SER A 10 -58.57 -43.32 -10.74
N SER A 11 -58.30 -44.43 -10.05
CA SER A 11 -58.84 -45.15 -8.88
C SER A 11 -57.82 -46.27 -8.49
N ILE A 12 -57.48 -46.48 -7.21
CA ILE A 12 -57.90 -47.59 -6.28
C ILE A 12 -57.28 -48.98 -6.58
N MET A 13 -56.51 -49.57 -5.64
CA MET A 13 -57.02 -50.58 -4.66
C MET A 13 -55.92 -51.10 -3.70
N LEU A 14 -56.30 -51.23 -2.42
CA LEU A 14 -55.54 -51.80 -1.30
C LEU A 14 -55.50 -53.35 -1.34
N SER A 15 -54.47 -53.96 -0.75
CA SER A 15 -54.64 -54.88 0.40
C SER A 15 -53.29 -55.46 0.87
N ARG A 16 -53.21 -55.73 2.18
CA ARG A 16 -52.02 -56.09 2.95
C ARG A 16 -52.03 -57.56 3.37
N LEU A 17 -50.87 -58.22 3.22
CA LEU A 17 -50.21 -59.21 4.11
C LEU A 17 -50.94 -60.55 4.39
N PRO A 18 -50.23 -61.69 4.66
CA PRO A 18 -49.10 -61.85 5.62
C PRO A 18 -47.87 -62.62 5.06
N LEU A 19 -46.64 -62.24 5.40
CA LEU A 19 -45.84 -62.68 6.56
C LEU A 19 -45.60 -64.21 6.61
N TYR A 20 -44.57 -64.71 5.92
CA TYR A 20 -43.69 -65.86 6.26
C TYR A 20 -42.80 -66.21 5.05
N ALA A 21 -41.68 -65.48 4.85
CA ALA A 21 -40.49 -65.91 4.09
C ALA A 21 -39.52 -64.73 3.94
N LEU A 22 -38.65 -64.47 4.93
CA LEU A 22 -37.46 -63.63 4.75
C LEU A 22 -36.42 -63.97 5.81
N LEU A 23 -35.92 -65.21 5.72
CA LEU A 23 -34.78 -65.73 6.48
C LEU A 23 -33.69 -66.28 5.55
N LEU A 24 -33.63 -65.82 4.28
CA LEU A 24 -32.70 -66.37 3.27
C LEU A 24 -31.98 -65.35 2.39
N SER A 25 -31.80 -64.10 2.85
CA SER A 25 -31.03 -63.09 2.11
C SER A 25 -30.04 -62.29 2.97
N PHE A 26 -29.77 -62.75 4.21
CA PHE A 26 -28.86 -62.05 5.14
C PHE A 26 -27.36 -62.31 4.88
N PHE A 27 -26.98 -63.08 3.85
CA PHE A 27 -25.58 -63.42 3.56
C PHE A 27 -25.10 -63.21 2.11
N LEU A 28 -25.87 -62.54 1.24
CA LEU A 28 -25.43 -62.25 -0.14
C LEU A 28 -25.46 -60.78 -0.57
N SER A 29 -25.55 -59.83 0.36
CA SER A 29 -25.50 -58.38 0.05
C SER A 29 -24.23 -57.68 0.54
N PHE A 30 -23.25 -58.40 1.08
CA PHE A 30 -21.95 -57.85 1.52
C PHE A 30 -20.85 -57.86 0.44
N ALA A 31 -21.19 -58.21 -0.82
CA ALA A 31 -20.21 -58.29 -1.91
C ALA A 31 -20.46 -57.33 -3.09
N THR A 32 -21.45 -56.44 -3.01
CA THR A 32 -21.69 -55.38 -4.03
C THR A 32 -21.76 -53.96 -3.44
N ALA A 33 -21.41 -53.81 -2.16
CA ALA A 33 -21.25 -52.51 -1.50
C ALA A 33 -19.84 -51.89 -1.67
N ALA A 34 -18.99 -52.45 -2.54
CA ALA A 34 -17.61 -52.00 -2.76
C ALA A 34 -17.36 -51.35 -4.13
N THR A 35 -18.39 -51.15 -4.97
CA THR A 35 -18.22 -50.53 -6.31
C THR A 35 -19.32 -49.53 -6.67
N LEU A 36 -20.13 -49.07 -5.71
CA LEU A 36 -21.15 -48.03 -5.90
C LEU A 36 -21.08 -46.93 -4.83
N GLY A 37 -19.97 -46.87 -4.08
CA GLY A 37 -19.69 -45.87 -3.04
C GLY A 37 -18.80 -44.70 -3.47
N ASP A 38 -18.22 -44.74 -4.68
CA ASP A 38 -17.29 -43.69 -5.15
C ASP A 38 -17.95 -42.57 -5.99
N ASP A 39 -19.23 -42.72 -6.39
CA ASP A 39 -19.89 -41.75 -7.29
C ASP A 39 -20.90 -40.80 -6.60
N PHE A 40 -21.08 -40.87 -5.27
CA PHE A 40 -22.03 -40.02 -4.53
C PHE A 40 -21.42 -39.10 -3.45
N ILE A 41 -20.09 -39.05 -3.33
CA ILE A 41 -19.38 -37.92 -2.72
C ILE A 41 -18.58 -37.22 -3.82
N ASN A 42 -19.29 -36.77 -4.85
CA ASN A 42 -18.81 -35.67 -5.67
C ASN A 42 -19.06 -34.39 -4.86
N GLU A 43 -18.23 -34.14 -3.84
CA GLU A 43 -17.92 -32.75 -3.49
C GLU A 43 -17.61 -32.09 -4.82
N ARG A 44 -18.40 -31.10 -5.23
CA ARG A 44 -18.13 -30.34 -6.46
C ARG A 44 -16.69 -29.85 -6.37
N ARG A 45 -15.76 -30.57 -7.00
CA ARG A 45 -14.37 -30.16 -7.13
C ARG A 45 -14.46 -28.86 -7.91
N GLN A 46 -14.30 -27.74 -7.20
CA GLN A 46 -14.21 -26.41 -7.80
C GLN A 46 -13.24 -26.54 -8.97
N ALA A 47 -13.67 -26.16 -10.18
CA ALA A 47 -12.83 -26.29 -11.36
C ALA A 47 -11.47 -25.67 -11.04
N SER A 48 -10.43 -26.50 -10.98
CA SER A 48 -9.09 -26.02 -10.68
C SER A 48 -8.65 -25.24 -11.91
N GLY A 49 -8.31 -23.97 -11.72
CA GLY A 49 -7.69 -23.18 -12.77
C GLY A 49 -6.38 -23.81 -13.28
N SER A 50 -5.62 -23.07 -14.07
CA SER A 50 -4.28 -23.55 -14.42
C SER A 50 -3.38 -23.58 -13.18
N LYS A 51 -2.43 -24.51 -13.20
CA LYS A 51 -1.45 -24.67 -12.14
C LYS A 51 -0.26 -23.74 -12.39
N TYR A 52 0.22 -23.10 -11.33
CA TYR A 52 1.32 -22.14 -11.34
C TYR A 52 2.37 -22.50 -10.28
N LEU A 53 3.57 -21.94 -10.42
CA LEU A 53 4.57 -21.92 -9.36
C LEU A 53 4.38 -20.65 -8.52
N LEU A 54 4.01 -20.83 -7.25
CA LEU A 54 3.57 -19.75 -6.36
C LEU A 54 4.46 -19.65 -5.13
N GLY A 55 4.82 -18.43 -4.74
CA GLY A 55 5.59 -18.16 -3.54
C GLY A 55 5.15 -16.87 -2.88
N VAL A 56 5.16 -16.83 -1.54
CA VAL A 56 4.83 -15.62 -0.76
C VAL A 56 5.89 -15.39 0.31
N GLY A 57 6.18 -14.13 0.60
CA GLY A 57 7.19 -13.76 1.59
C GLY A 57 6.91 -12.41 2.22
N LYS A 58 7.28 -12.26 3.48
CA LYS A 58 7.16 -11.03 4.26
C LYS A 58 8.47 -10.78 4.99
N ALA A 59 8.90 -9.53 5.06
CA ALA A 59 10.04 -9.11 5.86
C ALA A 59 9.89 -7.67 6.33
N ASP A 60 10.41 -7.38 7.51
CA ASP A 60 10.49 -6.05 8.10
C ASP A 60 11.40 -5.16 7.25
N MET A 61 10.93 -3.94 7.03
CA MET A 61 11.64 -2.89 6.30
C MET A 61 11.56 -1.55 7.03
N THR A 62 11.25 -1.58 8.33
CA THR A 62 11.08 -0.39 9.16
C THR A 62 12.38 0.40 9.23
N GLY A 63 12.39 1.57 8.61
CA GLY A 63 13.49 2.52 8.68
C GLY A 63 13.60 3.24 10.04
N PRO A 64 14.34 4.35 10.11
CA PRO A 64 14.43 5.20 11.29
C PRO A 64 13.07 5.60 11.83
N VAL A 65 12.80 5.31 13.11
CA VAL A 65 11.52 5.65 13.75
C VAL A 65 11.55 7.01 14.46
N VAL A 66 12.70 7.70 14.44
CA VAL A 66 12.88 9.02 15.03
C VAL A 66 13.69 9.95 14.14
N GLU A 67 13.50 11.26 14.30
CA GLU A 67 14.35 12.35 13.76
C GLU A 67 14.48 12.43 12.24
N ILE A 68 13.83 11.53 11.49
CA ILE A 68 13.71 11.57 10.04
C ILE A 68 12.29 12.03 9.68
N GLY A 69 12.19 12.91 8.68
CA GLY A 69 10.91 13.37 8.13
C GLY A 69 10.11 12.21 7.54
N PHE A 70 8.79 12.30 7.61
CA PHE A 70 7.92 11.31 6.96
C PHE A 70 7.71 11.64 5.47
N ALA A 71 7.58 10.59 4.67
CA ALA A 71 7.26 10.73 3.25
C ALA A 71 5.75 10.93 3.07
N GLY A 72 5.34 11.87 2.21
CA GLY A 72 3.94 12.04 1.82
C GLY A 72 3.46 13.49 1.94
N TYR A 73 3.23 13.97 3.16
CA TYR A 73 2.64 15.28 3.42
C TYR A 73 3.51 16.48 3.06
N ALA A 74 4.80 16.27 2.76
CA ALA A 74 5.76 17.33 2.45
C ALA A 74 5.88 18.38 3.57
N ASP A 75 5.85 17.92 4.83
CA ASP A 75 5.90 18.76 6.03
C ASP A 75 7.22 18.54 6.80
N LEU A 76 7.98 19.62 7.02
CA LEU A 76 9.25 19.61 7.75
C LEU A 76 9.08 19.34 9.26
N ASP A 77 7.89 19.58 9.81
CA ASP A 77 7.58 19.36 11.22
C ASP A 77 7.10 17.93 11.48
N GLN A 78 6.69 17.19 10.43
CA GLN A 78 6.34 15.78 10.53
C GLN A 78 7.60 14.90 10.59
N LYS A 79 8.24 14.89 11.76
CA LYS A 79 9.43 14.08 12.06
C LYS A 79 9.10 12.93 12.99
N GLY A 80 9.69 11.77 12.76
CA GLY A 80 9.50 10.59 13.60
C GLY A 80 9.81 10.86 15.08
N THR A 81 8.96 10.36 15.98
CA THR A 81 9.14 10.36 17.43
C THR A 81 8.84 8.99 18.05
N GLY A 82 8.78 7.94 17.23
CA GLY A 82 8.44 6.60 17.67
C GLY A 82 7.79 5.73 16.61
N LEU A 83 7.31 4.58 17.06
CA LEU A 83 6.75 3.50 16.25
C LEU A 83 5.41 3.08 16.84
N ARG A 84 4.40 3.00 15.99
CA ARG A 84 3.11 2.38 16.31
C ARG A 84 2.94 1.02 15.64
N GLN A 85 3.47 0.88 14.42
CA GLN A 85 3.39 -0.37 13.68
C GLN A 85 4.62 -0.50 12.77
N ARG A 86 5.29 -1.66 12.85
CA ARG A 86 6.34 -2.05 11.90
C ARG A 86 5.84 -2.00 10.45
N LEU A 87 6.73 -1.61 9.55
CA LEU A 87 6.53 -1.54 8.10
C LEU A 87 7.08 -2.80 7.44
N TYR A 88 6.35 -3.38 6.49
CA TYR A 88 6.75 -4.64 5.86
C TYR A 88 6.81 -4.56 4.34
N SER A 89 7.74 -5.32 3.78
CA SER A 89 7.72 -5.72 2.38
C SER A 89 7.00 -7.06 2.25
N ARG A 90 6.03 -7.14 1.34
CA ARG A 90 5.28 -8.36 1.02
C ARG A 90 5.48 -8.74 -0.44
N ALA A 91 6.09 -9.88 -0.68
CA ALA A 91 6.44 -10.40 -1.99
C ALA A 91 5.48 -11.51 -2.44
N PHE A 92 5.02 -11.43 -3.68
CA PHE A 92 4.19 -12.42 -4.33
C PHE A 92 4.86 -12.87 -5.63
N ILE A 93 5.25 -14.14 -5.70
CA ILE A 93 5.89 -14.74 -6.87
C ILE A 93 4.87 -15.61 -7.60
N VAL A 94 4.75 -15.38 -8.89
CA VAL A 94 3.92 -16.18 -9.80
C VAL A 94 4.78 -16.59 -10.98
N GLY A 95 4.87 -17.89 -11.24
CA GLY A 95 5.61 -18.47 -12.34
C GLY A 95 4.80 -19.51 -13.12
N ASP A 96 5.14 -19.68 -14.38
CA ASP A 96 4.62 -20.77 -15.21
C ASP A 96 5.16 -22.10 -14.65
N ALA A 97 4.25 -23.04 -14.35
CA ALA A 97 4.63 -24.34 -13.76
C ALA A 97 5.47 -25.19 -14.71
N SER A 98 5.24 -25.09 -16.03
CA SER A 98 5.95 -25.83 -17.08
C SER A 98 7.22 -25.13 -17.55
N LYS A 99 7.27 -23.80 -17.43
CA LYS A 99 8.43 -22.97 -17.79
C LYS A 99 8.79 -22.03 -16.65
N PRO A 100 9.41 -22.52 -15.57
CA PRO A 100 9.65 -21.73 -14.37
C PRO A 100 10.48 -20.46 -14.58
N ALA A 101 11.24 -20.32 -15.67
CA ALA A 101 11.93 -19.07 -16.00
C ALA A 101 10.97 -17.90 -16.32
N ASP A 102 9.76 -18.22 -16.80
CA ASP A 102 8.70 -17.26 -17.04
C ASP A 102 7.96 -17.02 -15.71
N ARG A 103 8.47 -16.06 -14.93
CA ARG A 103 7.90 -15.66 -13.63
C ARG A 103 8.04 -14.18 -13.36
N PHE A 104 7.22 -13.65 -12.47
CA PHE A 104 7.33 -12.30 -11.94
C PHE A 104 7.21 -12.26 -10.41
N VAL A 105 7.61 -11.13 -9.85
CA VAL A 105 7.46 -10.73 -8.45
C VAL A 105 6.64 -9.45 -8.40
N TYR A 106 5.58 -9.45 -7.60
CA TYR A 106 4.86 -8.23 -7.23
C TYR A 106 5.13 -7.92 -5.76
N LEU A 107 5.71 -6.76 -5.47
CA LEU A 107 5.95 -6.29 -4.10
C LEU A 107 4.91 -5.26 -3.69
N VAL A 108 4.41 -5.40 -2.46
CA VAL A 108 3.71 -4.34 -1.72
C VAL A 108 4.61 -3.92 -0.56
N LEU A 109 5.13 -2.70 -0.62
CA LEU A 109 5.93 -2.09 0.43
C LEU A 109 5.05 -1.18 1.27
N ASP A 110 5.17 -1.21 2.60
CA ASP A 110 4.54 -0.22 3.48
C ASP A 110 5.26 1.14 3.43
N THR A 111 5.45 1.68 2.23
CA THR A 111 6.07 2.98 1.90
C THR A 111 5.07 3.89 1.20
N GLN A 112 5.44 5.17 1.05
CA GLN A 112 4.68 6.11 0.23
C GLN A 112 4.68 5.71 -1.27
N THR A 113 5.73 5.10 -1.79
CA THR A 113 5.78 4.73 -3.22
C THR A 113 6.84 3.66 -3.47
N GLY A 114 6.77 3.03 -4.65
CA GLY A 114 7.99 2.52 -5.28
C GLY A 114 8.85 3.69 -5.78
N ASP A 115 10.18 3.56 -5.72
CA ASP A 115 11.13 4.61 -6.10
C ASP A 115 12.29 4.06 -6.92
N THR A 116 12.84 4.88 -7.83
CA THR A 116 13.90 4.48 -8.77
C THR A 116 15.15 3.97 -8.06
N ALA A 117 15.58 4.63 -6.98
CA ALA A 117 16.76 4.24 -6.21
C ALA A 117 16.49 2.95 -5.44
N VAL A 118 15.30 2.84 -4.82
CA VAL A 118 14.86 1.63 -4.09
C VAL A 118 14.78 0.43 -5.02
N ARG A 119 14.11 0.56 -6.16
CA ARG A 119 14.00 -0.47 -7.20
C ARG A 119 15.36 -0.93 -7.68
N ARG A 120 16.28 0.01 -7.95
CA ARG A 120 17.65 -0.30 -8.34
C ARG A 120 18.38 -1.09 -7.25
N GLY A 121 18.30 -0.67 -5.99
CA GLY A 121 18.89 -1.39 -4.86
C GLY A 121 18.33 -2.80 -4.68
N ILE A 122 17.02 -2.98 -4.86
CA ILE A 122 16.38 -4.30 -4.81
C ILE A 122 16.91 -5.19 -5.93
N LEU A 123 17.02 -4.68 -7.16
CA LEU A 123 17.55 -5.44 -8.30
C LEU A 123 19.01 -5.87 -8.06
N GLU A 124 19.84 -4.96 -7.55
CA GLU A 124 21.23 -5.24 -7.18
C GLU A 124 21.32 -6.27 -6.04
N GLY A 125 20.51 -6.12 -4.99
CA GLY A 125 20.48 -7.01 -3.84
C GLY A 125 19.97 -8.42 -4.18
N VAL A 126 18.94 -8.53 -5.01
CA VAL A 126 18.44 -9.84 -5.49
C VAL A 126 19.47 -10.52 -6.39
N ALA A 127 20.15 -9.77 -7.27
CA ALA A 127 21.23 -10.33 -8.08
C ALA A 127 22.40 -10.85 -7.20
N ALA A 128 22.70 -10.15 -6.10
CA ALA A 128 23.75 -10.53 -5.15
C ALA A 128 23.43 -11.81 -4.35
N LEU A 129 22.17 -12.27 -4.30
CA LEU A 129 21.81 -13.56 -3.69
C LEU A 129 22.33 -14.77 -4.47
N GLY A 130 22.77 -14.58 -5.71
CA GLY A 130 23.45 -15.60 -6.52
C GLY A 130 22.58 -16.24 -7.61
N PRO A 131 23.11 -17.24 -8.34
CA PRO A 131 22.52 -17.75 -9.58
C PRO A 131 21.08 -18.28 -9.46
N ALA A 132 20.67 -18.78 -8.29
CA ALA A 132 19.30 -19.24 -8.05
C ALA A 132 18.24 -18.12 -8.21
N TYR A 133 18.67 -16.86 -8.07
CA TYR A 133 17.83 -15.67 -8.14
C TYR A 133 17.96 -14.92 -9.47
N ALA A 134 18.82 -15.39 -10.41
CA ALA A 134 19.12 -14.71 -11.68
C ALA A 134 17.90 -14.53 -12.60
N VAL A 135 16.83 -15.30 -12.36
CA VAL A 135 15.55 -15.15 -13.07
C VAL A 135 14.88 -13.80 -12.79
N TYR A 136 15.16 -13.18 -11.64
CA TYR A 136 14.56 -11.91 -11.25
C TYR A 136 15.40 -10.73 -11.75
N ASN A 137 14.77 -9.84 -12.50
CA ASN A 137 15.40 -8.69 -13.12
C ASN A 137 14.37 -7.56 -13.34
N LYS A 138 14.79 -6.45 -13.96
CA LYS A 138 13.93 -5.29 -14.19
C LYS A 138 12.62 -5.62 -14.94
N ASN A 139 12.62 -6.67 -15.76
CA ASN A 139 11.45 -7.03 -16.56
C ASN A 139 10.33 -7.66 -15.75
N ASN A 140 10.63 -8.23 -14.59
CA ASN A 140 9.69 -9.08 -13.88
C ASN A 140 9.62 -8.84 -12.37
N ILE A 141 10.35 -7.88 -11.82
CA ILE A 141 10.07 -7.34 -10.47
C ILE A 141 9.23 -6.08 -10.63
N ALA A 142 8.11 -6.00 -9.91
CA ALA A 142 7.29 -4.79 -9.73
C ALA A 142 7.37 -4.33 -8.27
N VAL A 143 7.69 -3.06 -8.04
CA VAL A 143 7.90 -2.49 -6.71
C VAL A 143 6.81 -1.47 -6.44
N THR A 144 5.77 -1.82 -5.68
CA THR A 144 4.64 -0.92 -5.40
C THR A 144 4.64 -0.47 -3.94
N GLY A 145 4.27 0.79 -3.68
CA GLY A 145 4.01 1.29 -2.33
C GLY A 145 2.53 1.10 -1.95
N SER A 146 2.24 0.82 -0.70
CA SER A 146 0.89 0.93 -0.13
C SER A 146 0.43 2.39 -0.09
N HIS A 147 1.37 3.32 -0.23
CA HIS A 147 1.21 4.76 -0.19
C HIS A 147 1.03 5.33 1.22
N SER A 148 1.59 4.70 2.26
CA SER A 148 1.55 5.25 3.63
C SER A 148 2.24 6.61 3.73
N HIS A 149 1.55 7.59 4.31
CA HIS A 149 2.11 8.90 4.68
C HIS A 149 2.65 8.95 6.12
N ALA A 150 2.66 7.81 6.82
CA ALA A 150 3.13 7.68 8.20
C ALA A 150 4.44 6.86 8.31
N GLY A 151 5.23 6.80 7.24
CA GLY A 151 6.53 6.11 7.21
C GLY A 151 7.70 7.08 7.03
N PRO A 152 8.93 6.71 7.49
CA PRO A 152 10.10 7.55 7.28
C PRO A 152 10.39 7.72 5.79
N GLY A 153 10.68 8.95 5.38
CA GLY A 153 11.09 9.28 4.02
C GLY A 153 12.60 9.20 3.84
N ALA A 154 13.14 10.16 3.10
CA ALA A 154 14.57 10.30 2.79
C ALA A 154 15.18 9.12 2.00
N PHE A 155 14.40 8.42 1.16
CA PHE A 155 14.89 7.31 0.31
C PHE A 155 14.77 7.58 -1.20
N PHE A 156 14.25 8.75 -1.59
CA PHE A 156 13.90 9.06 -2.98
C PHE A 156 15.12 9.28 -3.88
N ASN A 157 15.05 8.86 -5.14
CA ASN A 157 16.12 9.11 -6.10
C ASN A 157 16.24 10.58 -6.54
N TYR A 158 15.14 11.31 -6.60
CA TYR A 158 15.10 12.66 -7.17
C TYR A 158 15.02 13.73 -6.07
N LEU A 159 15.58 14.92 -6.31
CA LEU A 159 15.74 15.95 -5.27
C LEU A 159 14.40 16.50 -4.76
N LEU A 160 13.39 16.69 -5.60
CA LEU A 160 12.13 17.34 -5.21
C LEU A 160 11.50 16.71 -3.94
N PRO A 161 11.23 15.39 -3.88
CA PRO A 161 10.71 14.75 -2.66
C PRO A 161 11.74 14.62 -1.53
N GLN A 162 13.03 14.85 -1.79
CA GLN A 162 14.05 14.87 -0.73
C GLN A 162 14.05 16.18 0.08
N VAL A 163 13.56 17.30 -0.49
CA VAL A 163 13.65 18.63 0.15
C VAL A 163 13.04 18.63 1.56
N THR A 164 11.81 18.13 1.71
CA THR A 164 11.10 18.08 3.00
C THR A 164 11.55 16.93 3.90
N ASN A 165 12.37 16.03 3.36
CA ASN A 165 13.02 14.95 4.10
C ASN A 165 14.48 15.27 4.45
N LEU A 166 14.92 16.51 4.17
CA LEU A 166 16.29 16.99 4.38
C LEU A 166 17.36 16.13 3.68
N GLY A 167 17.01 15.49 2.55
CA GLY A 167 17.95 14.73 1.71
C GLY A 167 17.67 13.23 1.62
N PHE A 168 18.74 12.46 1.39
CA PHE A 168 18.76 11.01 1.26
C PHE A 168 19.46 10.35 2.46
N ASP A 169 18.70 9.73 3.34
CA ASP A 169 19.20 8.99 4.49
C ASP A 169 19.42 7.52 4.11
N ARG A 170 20.68 7.07 4.19
CA ARG A 170 21.06 5.71 3.80
C ARG A 170 20.42 4.64 4.68
N GLN A 171 20.11 4.94 5.95
CA GLN A 171 19.47 4.00 6.85
C GLN A 171 18.00 3.79 6.47
N SER A 172 17.28 4.86 6.11
CA SER A 172 15.93 4.75 5.52
C SER A 172 15.96 3.92 4.23
N TYR A 173 16.83 4.28 3.29
CA TYR A 173 16.96 3.57 2.02
C TYR A 173 17.29 2.08 2.17
N GLN A 174 18.32 1.76 2.96
CA GLN A 174 18.84 0.41 3.08
C GLN A 174 17.86 -0.53 3.78
N ALA A 175 17.11 -0.04 4.77
CA ALA A 175 16.07 -0.84 5.43
C ALA A 175 15.00 -1.32 4.44
N ILE A 176 14.60 -0.46 3.50
CA ILE A 176 13.63 -0.80 2.45
C ILE A 176 14.21 -1.85 1.51
N VAL A 177 15.45 -1.65 1.05
CA VAL A 177 16.13 -2.59 0.14
C VAL A 177 16.32 -3.95 0.80
N ASP A 178 16.85 -4.00 2.02
CA ASP A 178 17.14 -5.25 2.72
C ASP A 178 15.85 -6.03 3.02
N GLY A 179 14.81 -5.36 3.50
CA GLY A 179 13.50 -5.97 3.73
C GLY A 179 12.88 -6.49 2.44
N ALA A 180 12.95 -5.75 1.33
CA ALA A 180 12.42 -6.22 0.05
C ALA A 180 13.21 -7.40 -0.55
N VAL A 181 14.54 -7.39 -0.44
CA VAL A 181 15.37 -8.53 -0.87
C VAL A 181 15.06 -9.76 -0.02
N LEU A 182 14.90 -9.59 1.29
CA LEU A 182 14.57 -10.68 2.21
C LEU A 182 13.15 -11.24 1.97
N SER A 183 12.16 -10.40 1.68
CA SER A 183 10.80 -10.86 1.37
C SER A 183 10.77 -11.64 0.05
N ILE A 184 11.50 -11.20 -0.98
CA ILE A 184 11.69 -11.93 -2.24
C ILE A 184 12.37 -13.27 -1.99
N LYS A 185 13.44 -13.28 -1.18
CA LYS A 185 14.15 -14.50 -0.81
C LYS A 185 13.21 -15.51 -0.15
N ARG A 186 12.45 -15.09 0.86
CA ARG A 186 11.45 -15.93 1.55
C ARG A 186 10.36 -16.44 0.61
N ALA A 187 9.92 -15.62 -0.34
CA ALA A 187 8.95 -16.02 -1.34
C ALA A 187 9.52 -17.02 -2.36
N HIS A 188 10.78 -16.88 -2.75
CA HIS A 188 11.47 -17.82 -3.63
C HIS A 188 11.69 -19.17 -2.95
N GLU A 189 12.17 -19.15 -1.70
CA GLU A 189 12.44 -20.36 -0.92
C GLU A 189 11.16 -21.11 -0.52
N SER A 190 9.99 -20.47 -0.61
CA SER A 190 8.67 -21.07 -0.36
C SER A 190 7.92 -21.49 -1.62
N LEU A 191 8.54 -21.44 -2.80
CA LEU A 191 7.90 -21.76 -4.07
C LEU A 191 7.29 -23.18 -4.07
N ALA A 192 6.02 -23.26 -4.39
CA ALA A 192 5.28 -24.51 -4.52
C ALA A 192 4.29 -24.44 -5.69
N GLU A 193 3.96 -25.58 -6.26
CA GLU A 193 2.85 -25.64 -7.21
C GLU A 193 1.52 -25.26 -6.54
N GLY A 194 0.68 -24.51 -7.24
CA GLY A 194 -0.57 -24.00 -6.70
C GLY A 194 -1.53 -23.46 -7.74
N TYR A 195 -2.64 -22.90 -7.25
CA TYR A 195 -3.72 -22.30 -8.03
C TYR A 195 -3.96 -20.87 -7.55
N LEU A 196 -4.43 -20.03 -8.47
CA LEU A 196 -4.85 -18.67 -8.19
C LEU A 196 -6.36 -18.56 -8.32
N ASP A 197 -7.01 -18.06 -7.27
CA ASP A 197 -8.44 -17.78 -7.24
C ASP A 197 -8.67 -16.27 -7.25
N PHE A 198 -9.47 -15.77 -8.18
CA PHE A 198 -9.82 -14.36 -8.30
C PHE A 198 -11.24 -14.09 -7.83
N GLY A 199 -11.42 -12.99 -7.11
CA GLY A 199 -12.72 -12.51 -6.66
C GLY A 199 -12.76 -11.00 -6.51
N THR A 200 -13.98 -10.47 -6.46
CA THR A 200 -14.25 -9.06 -6.23
C THR A 200 -15.33 -8.88 -5.17
N GLY A 201 -15.36 -7.72 -4.53
CA GLY A 201 -16.39 -7.35 -3.57
C GLY A 201 -16.35 -5.87 -3.25
N GLU A 202 -17.50 -5.31 -2.90
CA GLU A 202 -17.62 -3.90 -2.54
C GLU A 202 -17.14 -3.66 -1.10
N VAL A 203 -16.34 -2.62 -0.92
CA VAL A 203 -15.92 -2.13 0.41
C VAL A 203 -16.47 -0.72 0.60
N PRO A 204 -17.74 -0.59 1.01
CA PRO A 204 -18.36 0.71 1.19
C PRO A 204 -17.72 1.48 2.34
N ASN A 205 -17.77 2.82 2.24
CA ASN A 205 -17.32 3.73 3.30
C ASN A 205 -15.84 3.52 3.69
N ALA A 206 -14.99 3.03 2.80
CA ALA A 206 -13.54 3.02 3.00
C ALA A 206 -12.86 4.27 2.44
N ALA A 207 -13.46 4.88 1.41
CA ALA A 207 -13.02 6.15 0.84
C ALA A 207 -14.17 6.95 0.22
N ILE A 208 -13.95 8.25 0.04
CA ILE A 208 -14.74 9.18 -0.79
C ILE A 208 -13.80 9.92 -1.76
N ASN A 209 -14.34 10.63 -2.75
CA ASN A 209 -13.53 11.45 -3.66
C ASN A 209 -13.15 12.78 -2.96
N ARG A 210 -11.88 13.19 -3.04
CA ARG A 210 -11.38 14.46 -2.47
C ARG A 210 -11.29 15.62 -3.47
N SER A 211 -11.51 15.33 -4.75
CA SER A 211 -11.60 16.29 -5.86
C SER A 211 -12.86 16.05 -6.71
N PRO A 212 -14.06 15.95 -6.10
CA PRO A 212 -15.30 15.61 -6.80
C PRO A 212 -15.62 16.58 -7.94
N TRP A 213 -15.30 17.87 -7.79
CA TRP A 213 -15.47 18.86 -8.85
C TRP A 213 -14.72 18.52 -10.14
N ALA A 214 -13.47 18.03 -10.02
CA ALA A 214 -12.68 17.61 -11.18
C ALA A 214 -13.27 16.35 -11.81
N TYR A 215 -13.70 15.37 -11.00
CA TYR A 215 -14.36 14.18 -11.50
C TYR A 215 -15.61 14.51 -12.32
N LEU A 216 -16.41 15.51 -11.90
CA LEU A 216 -17.63 15.93 -12.59
C LEU A 216 -17.37 16.49 -14.01
N GLN A 217 -16.15 16.89 -14.34
CA GLN A 217 -15.79 17.37 -15.68
C GLN A 217 -15.61 16.23 -16.69
N ASN A 218 -15.43 14.99 -16.24
CA ASN A 218 -15.47 13.84 -17.15
C ASN A 218 -16.85 13.76 -17.85
N PRO A 219 -16.91 13.29 -19.11
CA PRO A 219 -18.14 13.23 -19.88
C PRO A 219 -19.30 12.58 -19.12
N ALA A 220 -20.47 13.23 -19.10
CA ALA A 220 -21.62 12.75 -18.33
C ALA A 220 -22.04 11.32 -18.72
N ALA A 221 -21.99 11.00 -20.01
CA ALA A 221 -22.28 9.65 -20.52
C ALA A 221 -21.29 8.59 -20.02
N GLU A 222 -20.02 8.95 -19.83
CA GLU A 222 -19.02 8.06 -19.25
C GLU A 222 -19.27 7.87 -17.75
N ARG A 223 -19.52 8.95 -17.02
CA ARG A 223 -19.81 8.90 -15.58
C ARG A 223 -21.03 8.05 -15.24
N ALA A 224 -22.07 8.08 -16.08
CA ALA A 224 -23.28 7.29 -15.93
C ALA A 224 -23.08 5.76 -16.00
N ARG A 225 -21.90 5.29 -16.44
CA ARG A 225 -21.54 3.86 -16.48
C ARG A 225 -21.14 3.31 -15.11
N TYR A 226 -20.89 4.18 -14.13
CA TYR A 226 -20.36 3.81 -12.81
C TYR A 226 -21.30 4.25 -11.69
N ALA A 227 -21.31 3.49 -10.59
CA ALA A 227 -22.18 3.76 -9.45
C ALA A 227 -21.74 4.97 -8.60
N GLY A 228 -20.52 5.49 -8.80
CA GLY A 228 -19.97 6.61 -8.05
C GLY A 228 -18.64 7.13 -8.59
N ASP A 229 -18.13 8.13 -7.90
CA ASP A 229 -16.91 8.89 -8.18
C ASP A 229 -15.64 8.30 -7.55
N VAL A 230 -15.75 7.14 -6.91
CA VAL A 230 -14.62 6.33 -6.40
C VAL A 230 -14.83 4.85 -6.72
N ASP A 231 -13.73 4.12 -6.89
CA ASP A 231 -13.76 2.67 -7.08
C ASP A 231 -13.82 1.95 -5.72
N LYS A 232 -15.03 1.52 -5.34
CA LYS A 232 -15.30 0.80 -4.09
C LYS A 232 -15.11 -0.71 -4.20
N THR A 233 -14.96 -1.22 -5.43
CA THR A 233 -14.73 -2.64 -5.69
C THR A 233 -13.29 -3.02 -5.35
N MET A 234 -13.12 -3.83 -4.30
CA MET A 234 -11.86 -4.52 -4.05
C MET A 234 -11.73 -5.70 -5.00
N THR A 235 -10.54 -5.85 -5.58
CA THR A 235 -10.14 -7.06 -6.32
C THR A 235 -9.16 -7.86 -5.48
N LEU A 236 -9.36 -9.18 -5.38
CA LEU A 236 -8.53 -10.06 -4.56
C LEU A 236 -8.08 -11.30 -5.34
N LEU A 237 -6.80 -11.61 -5.22
CA LEU A 237 -6.15 -12.81 -5.75
C LEU A 237 -5.64 -13.67 -4.59
N ARG A 238 -6.18 -14.88 -4.44
CA ARG A 238 -5.77 -15.84 -3.40
C ARG A 238 -4.76 -16.84 -3.97
N PHE A 239 -3.65 -17.01 -3.26
CA PHE A 239 -2.59 -17.97 -3.57
C PHE A 239 -2.84 -19.25 -2.79
N ARG A 240 -3.02 -20.37 -3.48
CA ARG A 240 -3.42 -21.63 -2.85
C ARG A 240 -2.51 -22.78 -3.28
N ARG A 241 -1.89 -23.46 -2.32
CA ARG A 241 -0.95 -24.56 -2.60
C ARG A 241 -1.69 -25.80 -3.10
N ALA A 242 -1.15 -26.47 -4.10
CA ALA A 242 -1.78 -27.65 -4.71
C ALA A 242 -1.72 -28.89 -3.81
N LEU A 243 -0.68 -29.01 -2.97
CA LEU A 243 -0.43 -30.18 -2.12
C LEU A 243 -1.56 -30.44 -1.12
N ASP A 244 -2.05 -29.38 -0.47
CA ASP A 244 -2.96 -29.45 0.67
C ASP A 244 -4.09 -28.41 0.62
N ASN A 245 -4.22 -27.70 -0.51
CA ASN A 245 -5.18 -26.62 -0.70
C ASN A 245 -5.02 -25.44 0.30
N LYS A 246 -3.91 -25.37 1.05
CA LYS A 246 -3.66 -24.30 2.02
C LYS A 246 -3.53 -22.95 1.30
N ALA A 247 -4.24 -21.93 1.80
CA ALA A 247 -4.03 -20.56 1.37
C ALA A 247 -2.68 -20.06 1.90
N LEU A 248 -1.80 -19.66 1.00
CA LEU A 248 -0.48 -19.13 1.31
C LEU A 248 -0.54 -17.63 1.60
N GLY A 249 -1.39 -16.91 0.86
CA GLY A 249 -1.54 -15.47 0.98
C GLY A 249 -2.61 -14.91 0.07
N VAL A 250 -2.83 -13.62 0.18
CA VAL A 250 -3.71 -12.83 -0.69
C VAL A 250 -3.00 -11.57 -1.15
N LEU A 251 -3.22 -11.20 -2.41
CA LEU A 251 -2.87 -9.90 -2.96
C LEU A 251 -4.16 -9.23 -3.42
N ASN A 252 -4.43 -8.03 -2.92
CA ASN A 252 -5.65 -7.29 -3.26
C ASN A 252 -5.35 -5.84 -3.66
N TRP A 253 -6.28 -5.25 -4.40
CA TRP A 253 -6.24 -3.87 -4.87
C TRP A 253 -7.55 -3.18 -4.50
N LEU A 254 -7.42 -2.03 -3.83
CA LEU A 254 -8.53 -1.13 -3.51
C LEU A 254 -8.01 0.31 -3.43
N ALA A 255 -8.76 1.25 -4.01
CA ALA A 255 -8.43 2.67 -4.03
C ALA A 255 -8.82 3.35 -2.70
N VAL A 256 -7.87 3.43 -1.77
CA VAL A 256 -8.02 4.15 -0.49
C VAL A 256 -6.67 4.78 -0.15
N HIS A 257 -6.59 6.11 -0.20
CA HIS A 257 -5.38 6.83 0.19
C HIS A 257 -5.04 6.55 1.68
N PRO A 258 -3.79 6.23 2.05
CA PRO A 258 -3.40 5.95 3.43
C PRO A 258 -2.88 7.22 4.11
N THR A 259 -3.84 8.14 4.27
CA THR A 259 -3.75 9.45 4.94
C THR A 259 -4.75 9.52 6.09
N SER A 260 -5.04 8.36 6.72
CA SER A 260 -5.91 8.33 7.90
C SER A 260 -5.19 8.87 9.13
N MET A 261 -3.91 8.53 9.29
CA MET A 261 -3.01 9.18 10.23
C MET A 261 -2.70 10.58 9.68
N LEU A 262 -3.03 11.62 10.45
CA LEU A 262 -2.98 13.00 9.98
C LEU A 262 -1.55 13.52 9.82
N GLN A 263 -1.39 14.64 9.11
CA GLN A 263 -0.12 15.34 8.88
C GLN A 263 0.70 15.61 10.16
N ASN A 264 0.05 15.80 11.30
CA ASN A 264 0.73 16.05 12.58
C ASN A 264 1.05 14.76 13.38
N ASN A 265 0.74 13.58 12.86
CA ASN A 265 1.20 12.32 13.42
C ASN A 265 2.72 12.18 13.23
N THR A 266 3.41 11.75 14.29
CA THR A 266 4.86 11.54 14.30
C THR A 266 5.26 10.09 14.65
N LYS A 267 4.31 9.15 14.67
CA LYS A 267 4.60 7.72 14.90
C LYS A 267 4.60 6.94 13.61
N VAL A 268 5.63 6.12 13.41
CA VAL A 268 5.74 5.26 12.22
C VAL A 268 4.63 4.22 12.19
N ALA A 269 3.93 4.11 11.06
CA ALA A 269 2.87 3.13 10.82
C ALA A 269 2.64 2.87 9.31
N GLY A 270 2.07 1.71 8.98
CA GLY A 270 1.62 1.40 7.61
C GLY A 270 0.26 2.00 7.25
N ASP A 271 -0.27 2.89 8.10
CA ASP A 271 -1.61 3.51 8.00
C ASP A 271 -2.73 2.46 7.83
N ASN A 272 -3.85 2.81 7.19
CA ASN A 272 -5.02 1.95 7.08
C ASN A 272 -4.75 0.65 6.30
N LYS A 273 -3.87 0.65 5.29
CA LYS A 273 -3.50 -0.57 4.54
C LYS A 273 -2.58 -1.50 5.34
N GLY A 274 -1.67 -0.91 6.14
CA GLY A 274 -0.83 -1.65 7.08
C GLY A 274 -1.68 -2.33 8.16
N VAL A 275 -2.68 -1.62 8.71
CA VAL A 275 -3.68 -2.21 9.62
C VAL A 275 -4.43 -3.36 8.96
N ALA A 276 -4.96 -3.17 7.75
CA ALA A 276 -5.72 -4.20 7.04
C ALA A 276 -4.89 -5.47 6.82
N SER A 277 -3.64 -5.29 6.39
CA SER A 277 -2.68 -6.38 6.20
C SER A 277 -2.40 -7.12 7.52
N TRP A 278 -2.11 -6.37 8.58
CA TRP A 278 -1.83 -6.92 9.90
C TRP A 278 -3.01 -7.70 10.50
N LEU A 279 -4.24 -7.18 10.39
CA LEU A 279 -5.44 -7.87 10.86
C LEU A 279 -5.64 -9.21 10.16
N PHE A 280 -5.48 -9.24 8.83
CA PHE A 280 -5.62 -10.46 8.04
C PHE A 280 -4.52 -11.48 8.39
N GLU A 281 -3.26 -11.04 8.43
CA GLU A 281 -2.12 -11.91 8.77
C GLU A 281 -2.23 -12.47 10.18
N LYS A 282 -2.69 -11.66 11.14
CA LYS A 282 -2.89 -12.07 12.54
C LYS A 282 -4.00 -13.11 12.68
N GLU A 283 -5.10 -12.97 11.94
CA GLU A 283 -6.20 -13.95 11.98
C GLU A 283 -5.79 -15.29 11.38
N LEU A 284 -5.14 -15.29 10.21
CA LEU A 284 -4.82 -16.52 9.48
C LEU A 284 -3.55 -17.22 10.01
N GLY A 285 -2.59 -16.45 10.54
CA GLY A 285 -1.37 -16.97 11.14
C GLY A 285 -0.53 -17.85 10.20
N GLY A 286 0.34 -18.68 10.78
CA GLY A 286 1.00 -19.78 10.06
C GLY A 286 1.83 -19.38 8.82
N GLY A 287 2.39 -18.17 8.81
CA GLY A 287 3.18 -17.62 7.70
C GLY A 287 2.36 -17.04 6.54
N PHE A 288 1.04 -16.84 6.71
CA PHE A 288 0.19 -16.20 5.71
C PHE A 288 0.63 -14.76 5.42
N VAL A 289 0.61 -14.35 4.15
CA VAL A 289 1.00 -13.00 3.72
C VAL A 289 -0.20 -12.30 3.07
N ALA A 290 -0.55 -11.10 3.55
CA ALA A 290 -1.68 -10.33 3.03
C ALA A 290 -1.21 -8.98 2.47
N GLY A 291 -1.17 -8.85 1.15
CA GLY A 291 -0.77 -7.64 0.45
C GLY A 291 -1.99 -6.79 0.10
N PHE A 292 -2.08 -5.61 0.71
CA PHE A 292 -3.07 -4.59 0.37
C PHE A 292 -2.41 -3.53 -0.52
N ALA A 293 -2.46 -3.75 -1.83
CA ALA A 293 -1.92 -2.81 -2.80
C ALA A 293 -2.90 -1.65 -3.04
N GLN A 294 -2.34 -0.56 -3.54
CA GLN A 294 -3.14 0.52 -4.10
C GLN A 294 -3.66 0.19 -5.48
N ALA A 295 -4.85 0.71 -5.77
CA ALA A 295 -5.36 0.85 -7.13
C ALA A 295 -5.17 2.31 -7.60
N ASN A 296 -6.13 2.83 -8.35
CA ASN A 296 -6.27 4.23 -8.74
C ASN A 296 -6.85 5.09 -7.60
N HIS A 297 -6.00 5.53 -6.67
CA HIS A 297 -6.40 6.19 -5.41
C HIS A 297 -6.15 7.71 -5.37
N ALA A 298 -5.66 8.30 -6.45
CA ALA A 298 -5.08 9.65 -6.43
C ALA A 298 -6.06 10.76 -6.03
N ASP A 299 -7.34 10.57 -6.30
CA ASP A 299 -8.44 11.46 -5.92
C ASP A 299 -9.33 10.86 -4.83
N THR A 300 -8.85 9.83 -4.12
CA THR A 300 -9.57 9.21 -3.01
C THR A 300 -9.04 9.69 -1.67
N THR A 301 -9.88 9.68 -0.64
CA THR A 301 -9.49 9.97 0.73
C THR A 301 -10.16 9.01 1.72
N PRO A 302 -9.45 8.55 2.78
CA PRO A 302 -10.05 7.75 3.85
C PRO A 302 -10.87 8.60 4.83
N ASN A 303 -10.87 9.92 4.66
CA ASN A 303 -11.59 10.88 5.47
C ASN A 303 -13.07 10.97 5.07
N VAL A 304 -13.77 9.86 5.28
CA VAL A 304 -15.11 9.55 4.74
C VAL A 304 -16.25 10.43 5.27
N LEU A 305 -16.02 11.30 6.25
CA LEU A 305 -17.02 12.24 6.75
C LEU A 305 -17.00 13.60 6.01
N GLY A 306 -16.18 13.71 4.96
CA GLY A 306 -16.08 14.91 4.12
C GLY A 306 -15.08 15.93 4.65
N ALA A 307 -14.91 17.00 3.88
CA ALA A 307 -14.02 18.10 4.21
C ALA A 307 -14.79 19.27 4.83
N TRP A 308 -14.27 19.77 5.96
CA TRP A 308 -14.92 20.79 6.77
C TRP A 308 -13.91 21.85 7.21
N CYS A 309 -14.42 23.05 7.46
CA CYS A 309 -13.64 24.14 8.00
C CYS A 309 -13.42 23.98 9.50
N ASP A 310 -12.16 23.85 9.90
CA ASP A 310 -11.69 23.81 11.28
C ASP A 310 -11.40 25.24 11.81
N ASP A 311 -12.26 26.19 11.44
CA ASP A 311 -12.25 27.60 11.87
C ASP A 311 -13.34 27.92 12.92
N GLY A 312 -14.06 26.88 13.37
CA GLY A 312 -15.19 26.99 14.31
C GLY A 312 -16.55 27.26 13.65
N SER A 313 -16.60 27.49 12.33
CA SER A 313 -17.86 27.74 11.60
C SER A 313 -18.74 26.49 11.46
N GLY A 314 -18.14 25.31 11.46
CA GLY A 314 -18.82 24.05 11.17
C GLY A 314 -19.35 23.96 9.74
N GLN A 315 -18.84 24.78 8.80
CA GLN A 315 -19.21 24.72 7.39
C GLN A 315 -18.38 23.67 6.63
N GLN A 316 -18.96 23.13 5.56
CA GLN A 316 -18.20 22.34 4.60
C GLN A 316 -17.25 23.26 3.84
N CYS A 317 -16.10 22.72 3.43
CA CYS A 317 -15.20 23.48 2.57
C CYS A 317 -15.87 23.79 1.22
N ASP A 318 -15.37 24.82 0.56
CA ASP A 318 -15.76 25.14 -0.80
C ASP A 318 -15.54 23.94 -1.75
N PHE A 319 -16.54 23.66 -2.59
CA PHE A 319 -16.60 22.47 -3.41
C PHE A 319 -15.58 22.47 -4.56
N GLU A 320 -15.31 23.64 -5.13
CA GLU A 320 -14.45 23.78 -6.32
C GLU A 320 -12.99 24.00 -5.94
N THR A 321 -12.75 24.72 -4.84
CA THR A 321 -11.42 25.22 -4.46
C THR A 321 -10.87 24.64 -3.16
N SER A 322 -11.71 23.98 -2.36
CA SER A 322 -11.37 23.44 -1.04
C SER A 322 -10.81 24.50 -0.08
N THR A 323 -11.43 25.67 -0.07
CA THR A 323 -11.13 26.77 0.85
C THR A 323 -12.22 26.93 1.91
N CYS A 324 -11.93 27.75 2.91
CA CYS A 324 -12.89 28.22 3.90
C CYS A 324 -13.29 29.69 3.63
N ALA A 325 -14.03 30.31 4.56
CA ALA A 325 -14.60 31.66 4.39
C ALA A 325 -13.52 32.76 4.21
N ASP A 326 -12.29 32.50 4.65
CA ASP A 326 -11.12 33.35 4.46
C ASP A 326 -10.50 33.23 3.06
N GLY A 327 -11.00 32.32 2.21
CA GLY A 327 -10.45 32.03 0.89
C GLY A 327 -9.17 31.18 0.93
N LEU A 328 -8.82 30.62 2.09
CA LEU A 328 -7.60 29.83 2.30
C LEU A 328 -7.91 28.34 2.48
N SER A 329 -6.94 27.48 2.16
CA SER A 329 -7.09 26.01 2.17
C SER A 329 -6.72 25.37 3.51
N GLN A 330 -5.96 26.07 4.35
CA GLN A 330 -5.32 25.54 5.57
C GLN A 330 -6.31 25.01 6.61
N SER A 331 -7.46 25.69 6.72
CA SER A 331 -8.54 25.32 7.64
C SER A 331 -9.45 24.25 7.04
N CYS A 332 -9.36 23.95 5.75
CA CYS A 332 -10.15 22.91 5.12
C CYS A 332 -9.53 21.52 5.36
N ARG A 333 -10.18 20.72 6.23
CA ARG A 333 -9.67 19.42 6.66
C ARG A 333 -10.67 18.30 6.40
N GLY A 334 -10.19 17.19 5.83
CA GLY A 334 -10.91 15.94 5.75
C GLY A 334 -11.11 15.33 7.14
N ARG A 335 -12.32 14.82 7.42
CA ARG A 335 -12.64 14.14 8.69
C ARG A 335 -12.76 12.62 8.52
N GLY A 336 -11.87 11.90 9.21
CA GLY A 336 -11.94 10.44 9.37
C GLY A 336 -13.15 9.98 10.20
N PRO A 337 -13.49 8.68 10.16
CA PRO A 337 -14.66 8.14 10.86
C PRO A 337 -14.61 8.35 12.38
N GLU A 338 -13.41 8.49 12.96
CA GLU A 338 -13.19 8.66 14.40
C GLU A 338 -12.57 10.04 14.72
N PHE A 339 -12.82 11.07 13.89
CA PHE A 339 -12.18 12.40 14.03
C PHE A 339 -12.33 13.05 15.42
N ARG A 340 -13.38 12.71 16.17
CA ARG A 340 -13.64 13.23 17.52
C ARG A 340 -12.72 12.65 18.60
N LYS A 341 -11.95 11.59 18.30
CA LYS A 341 -10.99 10.99 19.24
C LYS A 341 -9.77 11.89 19.50
N LEU A 342 -9.51 12.85 18.61
CA LEU A 342 -8.38 13.79 18.72
C LEU A 342 -7.02 13.09 18.94
N ASP A 343 -6.84 11.94 18.30
CA ASP A 343 -5.68 11.06 18.43
C ASP A 343 -4.81 11.06 17.18
N LEU A 344 -4.79 12.20 16.48
CA LEU A 344 -4.03 12.42 15.24
C LEU A 344 -4.38 11.42 14.13
N GLY A 345 -5.62 10.92 14.13
CA GLY A 345 -6.14 10.04 13.08
C GLY A 345 -5.91 8.56 13.32
N VAL A 346 -5.34 8.17 14.46
CA VAL A 346 -5.06 6.78 14.84
C VAL A 346 -6.30 5.90 14.80
N SER A 347 -7.36 6.28 15.49
CA SER A 347 -8.59 5.48 15.55
C SER A 347 -9.25 5.41 14.17
N SER A 348 -9.13 6.49 13.38
CA SER A 348 -9.61 6.52 11.99
C SER A 348 -8.83 5.55 11.11
N ALA A 349 -7.50 5.50 11.23
CA ALA A 349 -6.64 4.58 10.50
C ALA A 349 -6.97 3.13 10.82
N TYR A 350 -7.17 2.81 12.11
CA TYR A 350 -7.59 1.49 12.52
C TYR A 350 -8.95 1.10 11.92
N GLU A 351 -9.95 1.98 12.00
CA GLU A 351 -11.30 1.71 11.50
C GLU A 351 -11.35 1.55 9.97
N ILE A 352 -10.66 2.42 9.22
CA ILE A 352 -10.59 2.29 7.76
C ILE A 352 -9.82 1.02 7.36
N GLY A 353 -8.75 0.67 8.08
CA GLY A 353 -8.04 -0.59 7.87
C GLY A 353 -8.91 -1.82 8.18
N ARG A 354 -9.71 -1.77 9.24
CA ARG A 354 -10.67 -2.81 9.58
C ARG A 354 -11.74 -2.99 8.50
N ARG A 355 -12.26 -1.90 7.91
CA ARG A 355 -13.22 -1.97 6.78
C ARG A 355 -12.63 -2.69 5.58
N GLN A 356 -11.38 -2.37 5.22
CA GLN A 356 -10.66 -3.05 4.15
C GLN A 356 -10.46 -4.54 4.46
N TYR A 357 -10.01 -4.86 5.68
CA TYR A 357 -9.84 -6.25 6.12
C TYR A 357 -11.15 -7.05 6.06
N VAL A 358 -12.26 -6.50 6.59
CA VAL A 358 -13.58 -7.18 6.57
C VAL A 358 -14.02 -7.44 5.13
N GLY A 359 -13.86 -6.46 4.23
CA GLY A 359 -14.16 -6.64 2.81
C GLY A 359 -13.30 -7.74 2.17
N ALA A 360 -12.00 -7.71 2.41
CA ALA A 360 -11.06 -8.72 1.90
C ALA A 360 -11.37 -10.13 2.43
N LYS A 361 -11.70 -10.24 3.73
CA LYS A 361 -12.06 -11.50 4.38
C LYS A 361 -13.37 -12.06 3.82
N ALA A 362 -14.37 -11.21 3.58
CA ALA A 362 -15.62 -11.62 2.96
C ALA A 362 -15.40 -12.19 1.53
N ILE A 363 -14.54 -11.55 0.73
CA ILE A 363 -14.16 -12.08 -0.60
C ILE A 363 -13.42 -13.41 -0.44
N PHE A 364 -12.41 -13.46 0.44
CA PHE A 364 -11.61 -14.66 0.69
C PHE A 364 -12.44 -15.88 1.10
N ASP A 365 -13.42 -15.69 1.99
CA ASP A 365 -14.34 -16.74 2.43
C ASP A 365 -15.27 -17.17 1.27
N ALA A 366 -15.78 -16.20 0.50
CA ALA A 366 -16.59 -16.48 -0.67
C ALA A 366 -15.85 -17.30 -1.74
N LEU A 367 -14.53 -17.12 -1.91
CA LEU A 367 -13.70 -17.89 -2.84
C LEU A 367 -13.67 -19.40 -2.54
N GLY A 368 -14.06 -19.84 -1.33
CA GLY A 368 -14.25 -21.26 -1.02
C GLY A 368 -15.43 -21.90 -1.74
N SER A 369 -16.40 -21.11 -2.21
CA SER A 369 -17.62 -21.60 -2.89
C SER A 369 -17.83 -20.98 -4.28
N ARG A 370 -17.38 -19.75 -4.50
CA ARG A 370 -17.50 -18.99 -5.74
C ARG A 370 -16.18 -18.29 -6.02
N SER A 371 -15.36 -18.83 -6.91
CA SER A 371 -14.15 -18.17 -7.42
C SER A 371 -14.19 -18.06 -8.94
N THR A 372 -13.48 -17.07 -9.46
CA THR A 372 -13.02 -17.09 -10.85
C THR A 372 -11.62 -17.70 -10.85
N PRO A 373 -11.45 -18.97 -11.24
CA PRO A 373 -10.12 -19.55 -11.33
C PRO A 373 -9.31 -18.82 -12.42
N ILE A 374 -8.04 -18.53 -12.14
CA ILE A 374 -7.14 -18.05 -13.19
C ILE A 374 -6.78 -19.24 -14.10
N THR A 375 -6.94 -19.04 -15.41
CA THR A 375 -6.81 -20.08 -16.44
C THR A 375 -5.86 -19.64 -17.55
N GLY A 376 -5.18 -20.61 -18.16
CA GLY A 376 -4.10 -20.41 -19.12
C GLY A 376 -2.74 -20.50 -18.44
N PRO A 377 -1.81 -21.35 -18.91
CA PRO A 377 -0.53 -21.58 -18.23
C PRO A 377 0.43 -20.38 -18.30
N THR A 378 0.22 -19.49 -19.28
CA THR A 378 1.13 -18.40 -19.60
C THR A 378 1.31 -17.42 -18.44
N VAL A 379 2.56 -17.29 -18.00
CA VAL A 379 3.05 -16.18 -17.18
C VAL A 379 4.04 -15.37 -17.99
N LYS A 380 3.86 -14.06 -18.07
CA LYS A 380 4.75 -13.16 -18.83
C LYS A 380 4.84 -11.81 -18.17
N SER A 381 5.90 -11.07 -18.49
CA SER A 381 6.02 -9.67 -18.14
C SER A 381 6.85 -8.95 -19.18
N PHE A 382 6.65 -7.64 -19.28
CA PHE A 382 7.58 -6.76 -19.97
C PHE A 382 7.86 -5.51 -19.13
N HIS A 383 9.00 -4.89 -19.40
CA HIS A 383 9.40 -3.60 -18.86
C HIS A 383 10.21 -2.84 -19.91
N PHE A 384 10.05 -1.52 -19.94
CA PHE A 384 11.01 -0.62 -20.55
C PHE A 384 10.94 0.75 -19.88
N PHE A 385 11.96 1.56 -20.09
CA PHE A 385 11.97 2.96 -19.69
C PHE A 385 11.48 3.85 -20.82
N HIS A 386 10.67 4.86 -20.52
CA HIS A 386 10.21 5.83 -21.50
C HIS A 386 10.56 7.24 -21.05
N ASN A 387 11.07 8.07 -21.96
CA ASN A 387 11.31 9.49 -21.71
C ASN A 387 10.07 10.29 -22.12
N MET A 388 9.40 10.90 -21.14
CA MET A 388 8.19 11.69 -21.32
C MET A 388 8.45 13.11 -21.85
N THR A 389 9.72 13.53 -21.97
CA THR A 389 10.06 14.87 -22.50
C THR A 389 9.69 14.99 -23.98
N PHE A 390 8.69 15.82 -24.30
CA PHE A 390 8.25 16.13 -25.66
C PHE A 390 8.01 14.87 -26.52
N SER A 391 7.52 13.81 -25.90
CA SER A 391 7.31 12.52 -26.56
C SER A 391 6.02 12.57 -27.38
N LYS A 392 6.16 12.44 -28.69
CA LYS A 392 5.04 12.50 -29.64
C LYS A 392 4.42 11.13 -29.84
N PHE A 393 3.09 11.09 -29.90
CA PHE A 393 2.33 9.88 -30.19
C PHE A 393 0.97 10.23 -30.80
N ARG A 394 0.27 9.23 -31.33
CA ARG A 394 -1.06 9.43 -31.92
C ARG A 394 -2.16 8.89 -31.02
N LEU A 395 -3.20 9.69 -30.85
CA LEU A 395 -4.45 9.25 -30.22
C LEU A 395 -5.21 8.28 -31.15
N PRO A 396 -6.20 7.53 -30.63
CA PRO A 396 -7.08 6.70 -31.46
C PRO A 396 -7.82 7.49 -32.55
N SER A 397 -8.02 8.79 -32.36
CA SER A 397 -8.59 9.71 -33.37
C SER A 397 -7.65 9.95 -34.57
N GLY A 398 -6.37 9.57 -34.47
CA GLY A 398 -5.33 9.88 -35.44
C GLY A 398 -4.59 11.20 -35.20
N GLU A 399 -5.07 12.02 -34.26
CA GLU A 399 -4.43 13.27 -33.83
C GLU A 399 -3.04 12.99 -33.23
N GLU A 400 -2.02 13.71 -33.70
CA GLU A 400 -0.68 13.68 -33.10
C GLU A 400 -0.63 14.66 -31.92
N VAL A 401 -0.28 14.14 -30.76
CA VAL A 401 -0.17 14.87 -29.50
C VAL A 401 1.19 14.59 -28.86
N GLN A 402 1.52 15.29 -27.78
CA GLN A 402 2.77 15.08 -27.08
C GLN A 402 2.64 15.23 -25.57
N THR A 403 3.53 14.56 -24.84
CA THR A 403 3.77 14.79 -23.41
C THR A 403 4.79 15.92 -23.21
N CYS A 404 4.92 16.40 -21.97
CA CYS A 404 5.82 17.48 -21.59
C CYS A 404 6.91 16.99 -20.62
N PRO A 405 8.07 17.66 -20.53
CA PRO A 405 8.92 17.63 -19.33
C PRO A 405 8.10 17.82 -18.05
N ALA A 406 8.53 17.19 -16.95
CA ALA A 406 7.84 17.28 -15.67
C ALA A 406 7.69 18.74 -15.18
N SER A 407 6.48 19.13 -14.79
CA SER A 407 6.22 20.40 -14.12
C SER A 407 5.05 20.33 -13.16
N LEU A 408 5.12 21.14 -12.11
CA LEU A 408 4.07 21.29 -11.10
C LEU A 408 3.37 22.63 -11.26
N GLY A 409 2.05 22.61 -11.18
CA GLY A 409 1.20 23.79 -11.23
C GLY A 409 1.09 24.50 -9.88
N TYR A 410 0.46 25.66 -9.83
CA TYR A 410 0.25 26.43 -8.59
C TYR A 410 -0.50 25.62 -7.52
N SER A 411 -1.59 24.93 -7.90
CA SER A 411 -2.38 24.12 -6.95
C SER A 411 -1.65 22.91 -6.38
N PHE A 412 -0.44 22.56 -6.84
CA PHE A 412 0.42 21.62 -6.11
C PHE A 412 0.74 22.15 -4.71
N ALA A 413 1.01 23.45 -4.57
CA ALA A 413 1.36 24.06 -3.29
C ALA A 413 0.14 24.28 -2.37
N ALA A 414 -1.09 24.09 -2.88
CA ALA A 414 -2.32 24.13 -2.08
C ALA A 414 -2.55 22.86 -1.26
N GLY A 415 -1.83 21.77 -1.55
CA GLY A 415 -2.08 20.47 -0.94
C GLY A 415 -3.50 19.96 -1.20
N THR A 416 -4.00 19.10 -0.32
CA THR A 416 -5.36 18.54 -0.40
C THR A 416 -6.09 18.68 0.93
N THR A 417 -7.34 18.26 1.00
CA THR A 417 -8.07 18.23 2.27
C THR A 417 -7.49 17.21 3.27
N ASP A 418 -6.69 16.25 2.81
CA ASP A 418 -5.98 15.29 3.68
C ASP A 418 -4.73 15.90 4.35
N GLY A 419 -4.18 16.93 3.72
CA GLY A 419 -2.93 17.59 4.08
C GLY A 419 -2.84 18.89 3.28
N PRO A 420 -3.46 19.98 3.76
CA PRO A 420 -3.45 21.26 3.07
C PRO A 420 -2.04 21.84 3.05
N GLY A 421 -1.78 22.59 1.98
CA GLY A 421 -0.55 23.32 1.80
C GLY A 421 -0.46 24.56 2.67
N ALA A 422 0.38 25.51 2.25
CA ALA A 422 0.64 26.74 2.98
C ALA A 422 0.35 27.98 2.12
N PHE A 423 0.39 29.16 2.74
CA PHE A 423 0.21 30.46 2.09
C PHE A 423 -1.15 30.64 1.40
N ASP A 424 -1.22 31.42 0.33
CA ASP A 424 -2.44 31.76 -0.39
C ASP A 424 -2.74 30.82 -1.56
N PHE A 425 -2.11 29.65 -1.62
CA PHE A 425 -2.38 28.66 -2.67
C PHE A 425 -3.74 27.97 -2.46
N THR A 426 -4.56 27.98 -3.50
CA THR A 426 -5.86 27.31 -3.57
C THR A 426 -5.87 26.24 -4.66
N GLN A 427 -6.79 25.28 -4.55
CA GLN A 427 -6.98 24.28 -5.61
C GLN A 427 -7.84 24.86 -6.75
N GLY A 428 -7.54 24.47 -7.99
CA GLY A 428 -8.27 24.98 -9.16
C GLY A 428 -7.67 26.27 -9.72
N ASP A 429 -6.50 26.70 -9.26
CA ASP A 429 -5.82 27.88 -9.78
C ASP A 429 -5.21 27.57 -11.15
N SER A 430 -5.86 28.14 -12.17
CA SER A 430 -5.44 28.08 -13.58
C SER A 430 -4.83 29.40 -14.08
N THR A 431 -4.76 30.44 -13.24
CA THR A 431 -4.31 31.79 -13.65
C THR A 431 -2.89 32.10 -13.17
N GLY A 432 -2.48 31.52 -12.03
CA GLY A 432 -1.17 31.75 -11.43
C GLY A 432 -0.91 33.24 -11.19
N GLU A 433 -1.95 33.99 -10.81
CA GLU A 433 -1.97 35.46 -10.86
C GLU A 433 -1.09 36.14 -9.81
N ASN A 434 -0.70 35.43 -8.74
CA ASN A 434 0.14 36.03 -7.70
C ASN A 434 1.57 36.32 -8.23
N PRO A 435 1.98 37.60 -8.36
CA PRO A 435 3.28 37.97 -8.90
C PRO A 435 4.47 37.51 -8.04
N LEU A 436 4.29 37.36 -6.72
CA LEU A 436 5.33 36.89 -5.80
C LEU A 436 5.76 35.46 -6.15
N TRP A 437 4.80 34.58 -6.39
CA TRP A 437 5.09 33.17 -6.68
C TRP A 437 5.67 32.96 -8.08
N ARG A 438 5.37 33.86 -9.04
CA ARG A 438 6.05 33.88 -10.34
C ARG A 438 7.55 34.15 -10.19
N VAL A 439 7.91 35.07 -9.29
CA VAL A 439 9.31 35.36 -8.97
C VAL A 439 9.96 34.17 -8.26
N VAL A 440 9.29 33.58 -7.26
CA VAL A 440 9.83 32.43 -6.50
C VAL A 440 10.04 31.19 -7.39
N GLY A 441 9.07 30.84 -8.25
CA GLY A 441 9.22 29.75 -9.21
C GLY A 441 10.34 30.02 -10.23
N GLY A 442 10.46 31.26 -10.68
CA GLY A 442 11.51 31.71 -11.60
C GLY A 442 12.94 31.64 -11.05
N ILE A 443 13.13 31.65 -9.73
CA ILE A 443 14.46 31.54 -9.08
C ILE A 443 15.10 30.17 -9.34
N LEU A 444 14.31 29.11 -9.53
CA LEU A 444 14.83 27.80 -9.89
C LEU A 444 15.15 27.71 -11.39
N ARG A 445 14.14 27.96 -12.22
CA ARG A 445 14.20 27.92 -13.68
C ARG A 445 12.92 28.54 -14.25
N ALA A 446 13.04 29.56 -15.09
CA ALA A 446 11.90 30.07 -15.85
C ALA A 446 11.49 29.07 -16.94
N PRO A 447 10.20 28.68 -17.03
CA PRO A 447 9.73 27.74 -18.05
C PRO A 447 9.83 28.35 -19.45
N SER A 448 10.30 27.56 -20.42
CA SER A 448 10.34 27.98 -21.83
C SER A 448 8.95 28.16 -22.42
N ALA A 449 8.82 28.91 -23.52
CA ALA A 449 7.54 29.06 -24.22
C ALA A 449 6.96 27.73 -24.71
N GLU A 450 7.81 26.80 -25.18
CA GLU A 450 7.40 25.45 -25.56
C GLU A 450 6.87 24.65 -24.36
N GLN A 451 7.51 24.77 -23.20
CA GLN A 451 7.08 24.11 -21.97
C GLN A 451 5.73 24.65 -21.48
N GLN A 452 5.56 25.97 -21.49
CA GLN A 452 4.30 26.62 -21.10
C GLN A 452 3.16 26.16 -22.01
N ALA A 453 3.35 26.24 -23.34
CA ALA A 453 2.34 25.82 -24.32
C ALA A 453 2.01 24.32 -24.20
N CYS A 454 3.00 23.47 -23.91
CA CYS A 454 2.77 22.04 -23.72
C CYS A 454 1.93 21.74 -22.45
N GLN A 455 2.15 22.49 -21.37
CA GLN A 455 1.50 22.26 -20.08
C GLN A 455 0.11 22.87 -19.97
N GLU A 456 -0.33 23.71 -20.91
CA GLU A 456 -1.64 24.36 -20.87
C GLU A 456 -2.80 23.38 -20.56
N PRO A 457 -3.76 23.78 -19.70
CA PRO A 457 -3.92 25.10 -19.07
C PRO A 457 -3.15 25.28 -17.75
N LYS A 458 -2.22 24.38 -17.38
CA LYS A 458 -1.51 24.47 -16.09
C LYS A 458 -0.61 25.71 -16.02
N PRO A 459 -0.82 26.60 -15.03
CA PRO A 459 0.15 27.63 -14.71
C PRO A 459 1.34 26.99 -13.97
N ILE A 460 2.50 26.93 -14.61
CA ILE A 460 3.69 26.29 -14.04
C ILE A 460 4.20 27.08 -12.83
N LEU A 461 4.22 26.45 -11.66
CA LEU A 461 4.92 26.95 -10.47
C LEU A 461 6.38 26.47 -10.45
N LEU A 462 6.61 25.19 -10.73
CA LEU A 462 7.94 24.58 -10.72
C LEU A 462 8.22 23.81 -12.03
N ASP A 463 9.15 24.32 -12.85
CA ASP A 463 9.66 23.65 -14.07
C ASP A 463 10.77 22.63 -13.73
N VAL A 464 10.42 21.56 -13.01
CA VAL A 464 11.39 20.64 -12.41
C VAL A 464 12.01 19.63 -13.37
N GLY A 465 11.39 19.39 -14.53
CA GLY A 465 11.87 18.42 -15.52
C GLY A 465 13.15 18.87 -16.22
N GLY A 466 13.45 20.17 -16.22
CA GLY A 466 14.66 20.74 -16.82
C GLY A 466 15.79 21.04 -15.84
N VAL A 467 15.63 20.72 -14.54
CA VAL A 467 16.59 21.08 -13.50
C VAL A 467 17.44 19.88 -13.09
N ASN A 468 18.75 19.98 -13.36
CA ASN A 468 19.74 18.91 -13.13
C ASN A 468 20.81 19.29 -12.11
N THR A 469 20.70 20.45 -11.46
CA THR A 469 21.66 20.91 -10.43
C THR A 469 20.95 20.97 -9.07
N PRO A 470 21.53 20.41 -7.99
CA PRO A 470 22.78 19.63 -7.94
C PRO A 470 22.72 18.26 -8.63
N TYR A 471 21.53 17.72 -8.85
CA TYR A 471 21.21 16.54 -9.67
C TYR A 471 19.73 16.64 -10.09
N ALA A 472 19.20 15.67 -10.84
CA ALA A 472 17.84 15.72 -11.35
C ALA A 472 16.78 15.89 -10.25
N TRP A 473 15.89 16.87 -10.43
CA TRP A 473 14.83 17.19 -9.45
C TRP A 473 13.62 16.27 -9.55
N SER A 474 13.32 15.75 -10.74
CA SER A 474 12.15 14.92 -11.02
C SER A 474 12.45 13.91 -12.13
N PRO A 475 11.69 12.81 -12.23
CA PRO A 475 11.80 11.89 -13.34
C PRO A 475 11.16 12.45 -14.61
N ASN A 476 11.90 12.51 -15.71
CA ASN A 476 11.31 12.47 -17.07
C ASN A 476 11.31 11.04 -17.64
N ILE A 477 12.17 10.17 -17.10
CA ILE A 477 12.28 8.77 -17.50
C ILE A 477 11.47 7.94 -16.51
N VAL A 478 10.40 7.29 -17.00
CA VAL A 478 9.47 6.47 -16.20
C VAL A 478 9.52 5.00 -16.59
N ASP A 479 9.17 4.12 -15.67
CA ASP A 479 8.99 2.70 -15.93
C ASP A 479 7.63 2.43 -16.57
N ILE A 480 7.61 1.72 -17.71
CA ILE A 480 6.40 1.12 -18.26
C ILE A 480 6.50 -0.38 -18.06
N GLN A 481 5.60 -0.95 -17.25
CA GLN A 481 5.61 -2.37 -16.90
C GLN A 481 4.21 -2.95 -16.88
N THR A 482 4.08 -4.18 -17.38
CA THR A 482 2.85 -4.96 -17.29
C THR A 482 3.18 -6.43 -17.09
N LEU A 483 2.44 -7.08 -16.20
CA LEU A 483 2.57 -8.50 -15.87
C LEU A 483 1.32 -9.24 -16.32
N ARG A 484 1.47 -10.54 -16.60
CA ARG A 484 0.35 -11.40 -16.99
C ARG A 484 0.48 -12.77 -16.32
N VAL A 485 -0.64 -13.29 -15.82
CA VAL A 485 -0.82 -14.70 -15.48
C VAL A 485 -2.18 -15.18 -15.99
N GLY A 486 -2.18 -16.16 -16.88
CA GLY A 486 -3.43 -16.66 -17.48
C GLY A 486 -4.19 -15.56 -18.21
N GLN A 487 -5.44 -15.32 -17.79
CA GLN A 487 -6.29 -14.22 -18.27
C GLN A 487 -6.17 -12.93 -17.43
N LEU A 488 -5.40 -12.92 -16.34
CA LEU A 488 -5.16 -11.72 -15.51
C LEU A 488 -3.97 -10.90 -16.03
N VAL A 489 -4.20 -9.61 -16.23
CA VAL A 489 -3.21 -8.60 -16.63
C VAL A 489 -3.08 -7.57 -15.51
N LEU A 490 -1.85 -7.35 -15.04
CA LEU A 490 -1.53 -6.40 -13.99
C LEU A 490 -0.75 -5.23 -14.59
N VAL A 491 -1.37 -4.06 -14.67
CA VAL A 491 -0.71 -2.81 -15.06
C VAL A 491 0.02 -2.26 -13.84
N VAL A 492 1.31 -1.97 -14.00
CA VAL A 492 2.17 -1.43 -12.94
C VAL A 492 2.42 0.05 -13.25
N GLY A 493 1.65 0.93 -12.61
CA GLY A 493 1.66 2.37 -12.86
C GLY A 493 2.66 3.11 -11.96
N SER A 494 3.49 3.98 -12.55
CA SER A 494 4.47 4.82 -11.84
C SER A 494 3.88 5.99 -11.06
N ALA A 495 2.64 6.36 -11.38
CA ALA A 495 1.97 7.50 -10.78
C ALA A 495 0.75 7.09 -9.94
N GLU A 496 0.34 7.99 -9.05
CA GLU A 496 -0.98 7.99 -8.45
C GLU A 496 -2.00 8.31 -9.56
N THR A 497 -2.88 7.37 -9.87
CA THR A 497 -3.89 7.54 -10.93
C THR A 497 -5.25 7.88 -10.33
N THR A 498 -5.96 8.88 -10.86
CA THR A 498 -7.31 9.22 -10.41
C THR A 498 -8.33 8.14 -10.78
N THR A 499 -9.52 8.22 -10.17
CA THR A 499 -10.58 7.25 -10.35
C THR A 499 -10.91 7.04 -11.83
N MET A 500 -11.24 8.10 -12.57
CA MET A 500 -11.61 7.94 -13.98
C MET A 500 -10.42 7.60 -14.87
N ALA A 501 -9.22 8.15 -14.59
CA ALA A 501 -8.01 7.79 -15.32
C ALA A 501 -7.70 6.28 -15.22
N GLY A 502 -7.86 5.70 -14.02
CA GLY A 502 -7.66 4.28 -13.78
C GLY A 502 -8.69 3.41 -14.49
N ARG A 503 -9.95 3.84 -14.53
CA ARG A 503 -11.02 3.17 -15.30
C ARG A 503 -10.69 3.13 -16.79
N ARG A 504 -10.37 4.27 -17.39
CA ARG A 504 -9.97 4.38 -18.81
C ARG A 504 -8.76 3.50 -19.13
N TRP A 505 -7.75 3.48 -18.27
CA TRP A 505 -6.55 2.68 -18.49
C TRP A 505 -6.85 1.18 -18.43
N ARG A 506 -7.59 0.71 -17.42
CA ARG A 506 -7.99 -0.70 -17.34
C ARG A 506 -8.87 -1.13 -18.51
N GLU A 507 -9.82 -0.29 -18.92
CA GLU A 507 -10.70 -0.58 -20.06
C GLU A 507 -9.92 -0.68 -21.37
N ALA A 508 -9.00 0.24 -21.63
CA ALA A 508 -8.15 0.20 -22.82
C ALA A 508 -7.29 -1.06 -22.86
N VAL A 509 -6.71 -1.46 -21.73
CA VAL A 509 -5.93 -2.71 -21.63
C VAL A 509 -6.81 -3.94 -21.78
N ALA A 510 -8.02 -3.96 -21.20
CA ALA A 510 -8.96 -5.06 -21.37
C ALA A 510 -9.35 -5.22 -22.84
N ALA A 511 -9.67 -4.12 -23.53
CA ALA A 511 -9.99 -4.14 -24.95
C ALA A 511 -8.82 -4.65 -25.82
N ALA A 512 -7.60 -4.22 -25.53
CA ALA A 512 -6.42 -4.57 -26.32
C ALA A 512 -5.82 -5.96 -25.99
N SER A 513 -6.14 -6.54 -24.83
CA SER A 513 -5.55 -7.82 -24.37
C SER A 513 -6.39 -9.06 -24.65
N GLY A 514 -7.57 -8.93 -25.27
CA GLY A 514 -8.47 -10.06 -25.55
C GLY A 514 -7.81 -11.17 -26.39
N SER A 515 -7.02 -10.80 -27.41
CA SER A 515 -6.33 -11.74 -28.30
C SER A 515 -5.23 -12.55 -27.60
N ILE A 516 -4.58 -11.96 -26.59
CA ILE A 516 -3.52 -12.65 -25.84
C ILE A 516 -4.10 -13.49 -24.70
N THR A 517 -5.22 -13.08 -24.08
CA THR A 517 -5.84 -13.74 -22.92
C THR A 517 -6.88 -14.80 -23.27
N GLY A 518 -7.32 -14.90 -24.53
CA GLY A 518 -8.36 -15.84 -24.94
C GLY A 518 -9.79 -15.31 -24.76
N GLY A 519 -9.97 -13.98 -24.75
CA GLY A 519 -11.28 -13.34 -24.88
C GLY A 519 -11.98 -12.89 -23.58
N SER A 520 -11.37 -13.04 -22.41
CA SER A 520 -11.94 -12.56 -21.13
C SER A 520 -10.87 -12.06 -20.16
N PRO A 521 -10.19 -10.94 -20.48
CA PRO A 521 -9.14 -10.42 -19.63
C PRO A 521 -9.69 -9.87 -18.31
N LEU A 522 -9.01 -10.21 -17.22
CA LEU A 522 -9.15 -9.53 -15.93
C LEU A 522 -8.03 -8.50 -15.85
N VAL A 523 -8.32 -7.24 -15.55
CA VAL A 523 -7.30 -6.18 -15.51
C VAL A 523 -7.31 -5.50 -14.16
N VAL A 524 -6.15 -5.43 -13.53
CA VAL A 524 -5.89 -4.63 -12.34
C VAL A 524 -4.83 -3.58 -12.63
N LEU A 525 -4.93 -2.44 -11.96
CA LEU A 525 -3.94 -1.38 -11.98
C LEU A 525 -3.38 -1.25 -10.56
N GLY A 526 -2.05 -1.30 -10.42
CA GLY A 526 -1.36 -1.09 -9.15
C GLY A 526 -0.27 -0.03 -9.27
N GLY A 527 -0.24 0.91 -8.33
CA GLY A 527 0.70 2.04 -8.30
C GLY A 527 0.48 2.94 -7.08
N PRO A 528 1.40 3.86 -6.75
CA PRO A 528 2.57 4.22 -7.54
C PRO A 528 3.71 3.22 -7.35
N ALA A 529 4.36 2.88 -8.46
CA ALA A 529 5.31 1.78 -8.54
C ALA A 529 6.59 2.16 -9.28
N ASN A 530 7.69 1.52 -8.92
CA ASN A 530 8.99 1.56 -9.60
C ASN A 530 9.70 2.92 -9.63
N THR A 531 9.09 3.96 -10.18
CA THR A 531 9.55 5.35 -10.21
C THR A 531 8.37 6.21 -9.84
N TYR A 532 8.49 7.06 -8.82
CA TYR A 532 7.40 7.93 -8.41
C TYR A 532 7.29 9.15 -9.33
N SER A 533 6.22 9.22 -10.12
CA SER A 533 5.99 10.30 -11.09
C SER A 533 4.74 11.13 -10.76
N HIS A 534 4.47 11.35 -9.46
CA HIS A 534 3.34 12.14 -8.97
C HIS A 534 1.99 11.61 -9.49
N TYR A 535 1.18 12.43 -10.15
CA TYR A 535 -0.23 12.16 -10.44
C TYR A 535 -0.49 11.91 -11.93
N VAL A 536 -1.59 11.21 -12.21
CA VAL A 536 -2.19 11.06 -13.54
C VAL A 536 -3.70 11.27 -13.43
N THR A 537 -4.18 12.33 -14.08
CA THR A 537 -5.60 12.66 -14.24
C THR A 537 -6.09 12.33 -15.65
N THR A 538 -7.41 12.37 -15.87
CA THR A 538 -7.95 12.52 -17.23
C THR A 538 -7.63 13.91 -17.79
N ARG A 539 -7.87 14.13 -19.09
CA ARG A 539 -7.71 15.47 -19.71
C ARG A 539 -8.70 16.45 -19.10
N GLU A 540 -9.92 15.98 -18.87
CA GLU A 540 -11.02 16.76 -18.31
C GLU A 540 -10.75 17.17 -16.86
N GLU A 541 -10.21 16.26 -16.05
CA GLU A 541 -9.76 16.55 -14.68
C GLU A 541 -8.51 17.43 -14.67
N TYR A 542 -7.58 17.23 -15.62
CA TYR A 542 -6.38 18.05 -15.77
C TYR A 542 -6.74 19.52 -16.00
N ASP A 543 -7.72 19.78 -16.87
CA ASP A 543 -8.10 21.14 -17.25
C ASP A 543 -8.65 21.97 -16.07
N VAL A 544 -9.09 21.32 -14.98
CA VAL A 544 -9.56 22.00 -13.75
C VAL A 544 -8.42 22.53 -12.90
N GLN A 545 -7.24 21.90 -12.96
CA GLN A 545 -6.07 22.28 -12.14
C GLN A 545 -6.33 22.27 -10.61
N ARG A 546 -7.12 21.31 -10.11
CA ARG A 546 -7.02 20.91 -8.69
C ARG A 546 -5.67 20.25 -8.39
N TYR A 547 -5.41 19.87 -7.15
CA TYR A 547 -4.10 19.33 -6.73
C TYR A 547 -3.59 18.22 -7.65
N GLU A 548 -4.43 17.24 -8.00
CA GLU A 548 -4.06 16.12 -8.85
C GLU A 548 -3.72 16.55 -10.29
N GLY A 549 -4.47 17.52 -10.85
CA GLY A 549 -4.23 18.07 -12.19
C GLY A 549 -2.94 18.92 -12.24
N ALA A 550 -2.73 19.75 -11.22
CA ALA A 550 -1.49 20.52 -11.06
C ALA A 550 -0.26 19.64 -10.83
N SER A 551 -0.46 18.46 -10.24
CA SER A 551 0.59 17.47 -9.95
C SER A 551 0.79 16.43 -11.06
N THR A 552 0.03 16.51 -12.16
CA THR A 552 0.19 15.62 -13.32
C THR A 552 1.37 16.07 -14.16
N PHE A 553 2.55 15.49 -13.92
CA PHE A 553 3.83 16.02 -14.40
C PHE A 553 3.92 16.31 -15.89
N TYR A 554 3.46 15.38 -16.73
CA TYR A 554 3.81 15.36 -18.16
C TYR A 554 2.76 16.01 -19.05
N GLY A 555 1.96 16.91 -18.48
CA GLY A 555 0.95 17.69 -19.18
C GLY A 555 -0.37 16.96 -19.40
N ARG A 556 -1.25 17.61 -20.17
CA ARG A 556 -2.64 17.20 -20.40
C ARG A 556 -2.77 15.76 -20.94
N TYR A 557 -1.84 15.32 -21.78
CA TYR A 557 -1.87 14.02 -22.44
C TYR A 557 -1.16 12.88 -21.68
N THR A 558 -0.87 13.08 -20.39
CA THR A 558 -0.13 12.10 -19.59
C THR A 558 -0.82 10.73 -19.56
N LEU A 559 -2.13 10.68 -19.28
CA LEU A 559 -2.89 9.43 -19.25
C LEU A 559 -2.87 8.72 -20.61
N ASP A 560 -3.11 9.46 -21.69
CA ASP A 560 -3.14 8.91 -23.04
C ASP A 560 -1.79 8.28 -23.42
N ALA A 561 -0.68 8.91 -23.02
CA ALA A 561 0.65 8.37 -23.23
C ALA A 561 0.86 7.05 -22.48
N TYR A 562 0.49 6.98 -21.19
CA TYR A 562 0.57 5.75 -20.41
C TYR A 562 -0.28 4.62 -21.01
N ILE A 563 -1.51 4.92 -21.44
CA ILE A 563 -2.37 3.96 -22.12
C ILE A 563 -1.70 3.47 -23.41
N ASN A 564 -1.27 4.38 -24.27
CA ASN A 564 -0.64 4.06 -25.55
C ASN A 564 0.61 3.19 -25.37
N LEU A 565 1.51 3.57 -24.47
CA LEU A 565 2.74 2.83 -24.15
C LEU A 565 2.45 1.42 -23.60
N THR A 566 1.36 1.28 -22.84
CA THR A 566 0.93 -0.03 -22.33
C THR A 566 0.37 -0.91 -23.45
N ILE A 567 -0.64 -0.43 -24.18
CA ILE A 567 -1.38 -1.26 -25.15
C ILE A 567 -0.54 -1.62 -26.38
N SER A 568 0.36 -0.73 -26.81
CA SER A 568 1.28 -0.97 -27.94
C SER A 568 2.38 -2.00 -27.65
N ASN A 569 2.48 -2.47 -26.40
CA ASN A 569 3.47 -3.46 -25.97
C ASN A 569 2.85 -4.78 -25.47
N LEU A 570 1.52 -4.94 -25.50
CA LEU A 570 0.84 -6.15 -25.01
C LEU A 570 1.19 -7.42 -25.79
N GLN A 571 1.66 -7.32 -27.03
CA GLN A 571 2.15 -8.46 -27.82
C GLN A 571 3.28 -9.22 -27.11
N HIS A 572 4.08 -8.54 -26.28
CA HIS A 572 5.15 -9.16 -25.49
C HIS A 572 4.64 -10.07 -24.38
N LEU A 573 3.33 -10.01 -24.07
CA LEU A 573 2.66 -10.87 -23.10
C LEU A 573 1.93 -12.05 -23.77
N ALA A 574 1.99 -12.19 -25.10
CA ALA A 574 1.38 -13.33 -25.79
C ALA A 574 2.05 -14.66 -25.39
N PRO A 575 1.33 -15.80 -25.39
CA PRO A 575 1.89 -17.09 -24.97
C PRO A 575 3.18 -17.49 -25.71
N GLY A 576 3.24 -17.21 -27.02
CA GLY A 576 4.39 -17.49 -27.87
C GLY A 576 5.44 -16.37 -27.95
N ALA A 577 5.29 -15.28 -27.18
CA ALA A 577 6.22 -14.16 -27.25
C ALA A 577 7.63 -14.56 -26.80
N LYS A 578 8.62 -14.22 -27.65
CA LYS A 578 10.05 -14.50 -27.43
C LYS A 578 10.89 -13.23 -27.24
N THR A 579 10.33 -12.08 -27.53
CA THR A 579 11.02 -10.79 -27.50
C THR A 579 10.44 -9.92 -26.39
N LEU A 580 11.27 -9.01 -25.89
CA LEU A 580 10.90 -7.92 -24.99
C LEU A 580 10.99 -6.60 -25.76
N PRO A 581 10.30 -5.54 -25.30
CA PRO A 581 10.50 -4.22 -25.87
C PRO A 581 11.95 -3.75 -25.66
N PRO A 582 12.46 -2.83 -26.50
CA PRO A 582 13.74 -2.18 -26.26
C PRO A 582 13.78 -1.53 -24.88
N ALA A 583 14.91 -1.59 -24.20
CA ALA A 583 15.04 -1.15 -22.81
C ALA A 583 14.71 0.32 -22.54
N GLY A 584 14.83 1.18 -23.55
CA GLY A 584 14.75 2.64 -23.41
C GLY A 584 15.93 3.26 -22.66
N PRO A 585 15.92 4.59 -22.46
CA PRO A 585 16.99 5.29 -21.74
C PRO A 585 16.94 4.94 -20.25
N ALA A 586 18.09 4.66 -19.63
CA ALA A 586 18.14 4.40 -18.20
C ALA A 586 17.92 5.69 -17.38
N PRO A 587 17.14 5.65 -16.28
CA PRO A 587 17.01 6.79 -15.38
C PRO A 587 18.33 7.05 -14.63
N PRO A 588 18.60 8.31 -14.23
CA PRO A 588 19.78 8.65 -13.45
C PRO A 588 19.80 7.92 -12.10
N ASP A 589 20.99 7.60 -11.63
CA ASP A 589 21.23 7.08 -10.27
C ASP A 589 21.85 8.20 -9.42
N ASN A 590 21.05 8.77 -8.53
CA ASN A 590 21.50 9.88 -7.68
C ASN A 590 21.89 9.42 -6.27
N ARG A 591 21.88 8.11 -5.97
CA ARG A 591 22.14 7.61 -4.60
C ARG A 591 23.48 8.09 -4.04
N ALA A 592 24.53 8.09 -4.87
CA ALA A 592 25.87 8.53 -4.49
C ALA A 592 26.04 10.07 -4.45
N ASN A 593 25.19 10.81 -5.18
CA ASN A 593 25.28 12.26 -5.32
C ASN A 593 24.26 13.01 -4.45
N SER A 594 23.32 12.28 -3.83
CA SER A 594 22.25 12.88 -3.05
C SER A 594 22.81 13.60 -1.83
N LEU A 595 22.24 14.78 -1.56
CA LEU A 595 22.56 15.55 -0.37
C LEU A 595 21.90 14.89 0.84
N ASN A 596 22.50 15.01 2.01
CA ASN A 596 21.87 14.59 3.26
C ASN A 596 22.21 15.57 4.38
N PHE A 597 21.19 16.23 4.90
CA PHE A 597 21.27 17.16 6.03
C PHE A 597 20.67 16.57 7.31
N ASN A 598 20.18 15.33 7.27
CA ASN A 598 19.81 14.61 8.47
C ASN A 598 21.07 14.30 9.27
N THR A 599 21.14 14.81 10.50
CA THR A 599 22.26 14.54 11.39
C THR A 599 22.25 13.07 11.81
N GLY A 600 23.43 12.43 11.86
CA GLY A 600 23.55 11.09 12.43
C GLY A 600 23.52 11.11 13.97
N VAL A 601 23.45 9.93 14.59
CA VAL A 601 23.64 9.82 16.05
C VAL A 601 25.12 10.05 16.38
N VAL A 602 25.42 11.12 17.12
CA VAL A 602 26.80 11.43 17.55
C VAL A 602 27.19 10.57 18.75
N THR A 603 26.45 10.71 19.85
CA THR A 603 26.62 9.95 21.10
C THR A 603 25.28 9.92 21.84
N ASP A 604 25.09 8.90 22.67
CA ASP A 604 24.04 8.83 23.68
C ASP A 604 24.67 8.99 25.07
N GLY A 605 24.01 9.77 25.92
CA GLY A 605 24.35 9.92 27.34
C GLY A 605 23.22 9.44 28.23
N ALA A 606 23.54 9.22 29.49
CA ALA A 606 22.59 8.87 30.53
C ALA A 606 22.87 9.72 31.78
N PRO A 607 21.85 10.28 32.45
CA PRO A 607 22.05 11.02 33.70
C PRO A 607 22.70 10.15 34.78
N ALA A 608 23.45 10.77 35.69
CA ALA A 608 24.06 10.08 36.83
C ALA A 608 22.98 9.31 37.63
N GLY A 609 23.24 8.04 37.92
CA GLY A 609 22.29 7.16 38.63
C GLY A 609 21.14 6.61 37.78
N ARG A 610 21.05 6.95 36.49
CA ARG A 610 20.05 6.42 35.56
C ARG A 610 20.74 5.79 34.36
N ALA A 611 21.26 4.57 34.52
CA ALA A 611 21.85 3.83 33.40
C ALA A 611 20.81 3.56 32.30
N PHE A 612 21.27 3.35 31.06
CA PHE A 612 20.40 2.93 29.95
C PHE A 612 19.58 1.70 30.35
N GLY A 613 18.26 1.73 30.08
CA GLY A 613 17.33 0.67 30.46
C GLY A 613 16.77 0.79 31.88
N ALA A 614 17.24 1.75 32.69
CA ALA A 614 16.65 2.01 34.01
C ALA A 614 15.19 2.46 33.89
N VAL A 615 14.30 1.91 34.73
CA VAL A 615 12.89 2.28 34.79
C VAL A 615 12.77 3.66 35.48
N ILE A 616 12.27 4.64 34.75
CA ILE A 616 12.00 6.00 35.25
C ILE A 616 10.57 6.10 35.78
N THR A 617 9.61 5.50 35.06
CA THR A 617 8.21 5.41 35.48
C THR A 617 7.81 3.94 35.47
N ALA A 618 7.62 3.38 36.67
CA ALA A 618 7.19 2.00 36.87
C ALA A 618 5.68 1.85 36.60
N PRO A 619 5.21 0.65 36.21
CA PRO A 619 3.79 0.37 36.11
C PRO A 619 3.15 0.36 37.51
N SER A 620 1.87 0.70 37.59
CA SER A 620 1.03 0.44 38.76
C SER A 620 0.95 -1.06 39.05
N ALA A 621 0.69 -1.45 40.29
CA ALA A 621 0.58 -2.86 40.67
C ALA A 621 -0.57 -3.61 39.95
N SER A 622 -1.64 -2.90 39.62
CA SER A 622 -2.77 -3.43 38.87
C SER A 622 -3.39 -2.38 37.94
N TYR A 623 -4.04 -2.88 36.90
CA TYR A 623 -4.73 -2.13 35.86
C TYR A 623 -6.05 -2.82 35.56
N ALA A 624 -7.13 -2.05 35.42
CA ALA A 624 -8.37 -2.58 34.90
C ALA A 624 -8.18 -2.99 33.43
N ARG A 625 -8.73 -4.13 33.02
CA ARG A 625 -8.77 -4.53 31.62
C ARG A 625 -9.41 -3.44 30.75
N GLY A 626 -8.70 -3.02 29.69
CA GLY A 626 -9.09 -1.91 28.81
C GLY A 626 -8.41 -0.58 29.14
N SER A 627 -7.69 -0.47 30.26
CA SER A 627 -6.87 0.71 30.56
C SER A 627 -5.56 0.76 29.75
N GLU A 628 -4.92 1.93 29.73
CA GLU A 628 -3.59 2.10 29.14
C GLU A 628 -2.52 1.85 30.20
N VAL A 629 -1.52 1.03 29.86
CA VAL A 629 -0.30 0.86 30.66
C VAL A 629 0.80 1.72 30.06
N VAL A 630 1.31 2.68 30.83
CA VAL A 630 2.36 3.60 30.39
C VAL A 630 3.56 3.45 31.31
N VAL A 631 4.72 3.13 30.74
CA VAL A 631 5.98 3.01 31.47
C VAL A 631 7.08 3.77 30.73
N LYS A 632 8.10 4.19 31.47
CA LYS A 632 9.20 4.98 30.93
C LYS A 632 10.55 4.43 31.33
N PHE A 633 11.48 4.43 30.40
CA PHE A 633 12.87 4.01 30.58
C PHE A 633 13.85 5.12 30.21
N GLN A 634 15.02 5.10 30.84
CA GLN A 634 16.18 5.81 30.31
C GLN A 634 16.56 5.18 28.96
N GLY A 635 16.52 5.99 27.91
CA GLY A 635 16.65 5.56 26.52
C GLY A 635 17.97 5.94 25.87
N ALA A 636 18.13 5.42 24.66
CA ALA A 636 19.12 5.84 23.67
C ALA A 636 18.43 6.00 22.30
N ASN A 637 19.08 6.65 21.34
CA ASN A 637 18.51 6.89 20.02
C ASN A 637 18.29 5.56 19.26
N PRO A 638 17.05 5.23 18.83
CA PRO A 638 16.76 3.98 18.11
C PRO A 638 17.41 3.91 16.72
N ARG A 639 17.98 5.00 16.19
CA ARG A 639 18.77 4.98 14.94
C ARG A 639 20.11 4.26 15.09
N ASN A 640 20.55 3.94 16.30
CA ASN A 640 21.73 3.09 16.49
C ASN A 640 21.52 1.65 16.00
N ASP A 641 20.28 1.16 16.03
CA ASP A 641 19.90 -0.16 15.55
C ASP A 641 18.40 -0.17 15.26
N LEU A 642 18.04 -0.34 13.99
CA LEU A 642 16.65 -0.38 13.53
C LEU A 642 15.86 -1.57 14.08
N ARG A 643 16.58 -2.58 14.60
CA ARG A 643 16.04 -3.85 15.08
C ARG A 643 15.14 -4.52 14.03
N LEU A 644 15.59 -4.52 12.77
CA LEU A 644 14.91 -5.24 11.70
C LEU A 644 14.79 -6.73 12.09
N GLU A 645 13.58 -7.28 11.91
CA GLU A 645 13.23 -8.65 12.34
C GLU A 645 13.29 -8.86 13.87
N GLY A 646 13.45 -7.78 14.64
CA GLY A 646 13.46 -7.76 16.10
C GLY A 646 12.33 -6.89 16.66
N THR A 647 12.52 -6.35 17.87
CA THR A 647 11.58 -5.42 18.49
C THR A 647 12.29 -4.46 19.44
N TYR A 648 11.80 -3.22 19.53
CA TYR A 648 12.18 -2.25 20.56
C TYR A 648 11.49 -2.52 21.89
N ALA A 649 10.29 -3.10 21.89
CA ALA A 649 9.50 -3.31 23.10
C ALA A 649 8.72 -4.61 23.07
N ALA A 650 8.52 -5.22 24.24
CA ALA A 650 7.73 -6.43 24.38
C ALA A 650 6.86 -6.37 25.63
N VAL A 651 5.64 -6.92 25.50
CA VAL A 651 4.81 -7.29 26.65
C VAL A 651 5.05 -8.76 26.91
N GLU A 652 5.47 -9.10 28.12
CA GLU A 652 5.64 -10.47 28.56
C GLU A 652 4.56 -10.85 29.56
N ARG A 653 4.02 -12.06 29.46
CA ARG A 653 3.05 -12.63 30.39
C ARG A 653 3.69 -13.74 31.20
N ARG A 654 3.39 -13.77 32.49
CA ARG A 654 3.82 -14.84 33.40
C ARG A 654 2.88 -16.04 33.28
N ALA A 655 3.44 -17.22 33.01
CA ALA A 655 2.72 -18.49 33.03
C ALA A 655 2.56 -19.01 34.48
N ALA A 656 1.75 -20.06 34.65
CA ALA A 656 1.47 -20.65 35.96
C ALA A 656 2.73 -21.24 36.64
N ASP A 657 3.70 -21.71 35.85
CA ASP A 657 5.00 -22.21 36.30
C ASP A 657 6.00 -21.08 36.65
N GLY A 658 5.59 -19.82 36.49
CA GLY A 658 6.42 -18.65 36.76
C GLY A 658 7.29 -18.18 35.60
N THR A 659 7.30 -18.89 34.46
CA THR A 659 8.06 -18.49 33.26
C THR A 659 7.44 -17.27 32.58
N TRP A 660 8.27 -16.48 31.91
CA TRP A 660 7.84 -15.30 31.16
C TRP A 660 7.91 -15.57 29.67
N SER A 661 6.83 -15.28 28.95
CA SER A 661 6.76 -15.42 27.50
C SER A 661 6.31 -14.11 26.86
N LYS A 662 6.93 -13.74 25.74
CA LYS A 662 6.51 -12.60 24.94
C LYS A 662 5.12 -12.89 24.36
N VAL A 663 4.16 -12.04 24.68
CA VAL A 663 2.80 -12.11 24.13
C VAL A 663 2.54 -11.02 23.10
N ARG A 664 3.34 -9.94 23.12
CA ARG A 664 3.26 -8.82 22.15
C ARG A 664 4.63 -8.19 21.93
N ASP A 665 4.80 -7.59 20.77
CA ASP A 665 5.92 -6.72 20.39
C ASP A 665 5.43 -5.52 19.58
N ASP A 666 6.38 -4.71 19.11
CA ASP A 666 6.14 -3.45 18.38
C ASP A 666 5.60 -3.65 16.94
N ALA A 667 5.31 -4.89 16.54
CA ALA A 667 4.51 -5.19 15.37
C ALA A 667 3.00 -5.11 15.64
N ASP A 668 2.56 -5.15 16.91
CA ASP A 668 1.16 -5.03 17.30
C ASP A 668 0.76 -3.55 17.41
N TRP A 669 -0.34 -3.18 16.73
CA TRP A 669 -0.86 -1.80 16.65
C TRP A 669 -1.08 -1.13 18.03
N PHE A 670 -1.31 -1.94 19.06
CA PHE A 670 -1.66 -1.49 20.41
C PHE A 670 -0.44 -1.42 21.37
N LEU A 671 0.77 -1.68 20.88
CA LEU A 671 2.01 -1.45 21.64
C LEU A 671 2.82 -0.33 20.97
N VAL A 672 2.78 0.86 21.56
CA VAL A 672 3.43 2.05 21.01
C VAL A 672 4.77 2.28 21.69
N TYR A 673 5.81 2.45 20.87
CA TYR A 673 7.14 2.85 21.27
C TYR A 673 7.30 4.35 20.99
N GLU A 674 7.65 5.15 21.99
CA GLU A 674 7.91 6.57 21.84
C GLU A 674 9.29 6.91 22.36
N TRP A 675 9.99 7.78 21.64
CA TRP A 675 11.31 8.25 22.03
C TRP A 675 11.32 9.77 22.06
N ALA A 676 11.91 10.33 23.12
CA ALA A 676 12.05 11.76 23.29
C ALA A 676 13.47 12.10 23.73
N ARG A 677 14.10 13.02 23.01
CA ARG A 677 15.35 13.63 23.45
C ARG A 677 15.07 14.59 24.61
N THR A 678 15.74 14.39 25.73
CA THR A 678 15.57 15.22 26.94
C THR A 678 16.72 16.19 27.17
N ASP A 679 17.90 15.91 26.62
CA ASP A 679 19.03 16.84 26.60
C ASP A 679 19.80 16.70 25.29
N TRP A 680 19.82 17.76 24.49
CA TRP A 680 20.55 17.77 23.21
C TRP A 680 22.07 17.75 23.40
N LEU A 681 22.58 18.52 24.36
CA LEU A 681 24.01 18.72 24.56
C LEU A 681 24.66 17.46 25.15
N LEU A 682 23.97 16.83 26.10
CA LEU A 682 24.45 15.63 26.80
C LEU A 682 23.99 14.33 26.13
N GLY A 683 23.16 14.40 25.09
CA GLY A 683 22.65 13.22 24.39
C GLY A 683 21.70 12.36 25.23
N HIS A 684 20.99 12.96 26.19
CA HIS A 684 20.03 12.24 27.02
C HIS A 684 18.72 12.03 26.26
N SER A 685 18.12 10.85 26.43
CA SER A 685 16.79 10.55 25.90
C SER A 685 16.01 9.60 26.81
N GLU A 686 14.70 9.60 26.66
CA GLU A 686 13.78 8.71 27.37
C GLU A 686 12.92 7.97 26.36
N VAL A 687 12.55 6.74 26.73
CA VAL A 687 11.62 5.91 25.96
C VAL A 687 10.36 5.70 26.77
N THR A 688 9.20 6.04 26.19
CA THR A 688 7.89 5.72 26.74
C THR A 688 7.30 4.55 25.97
N ILE A 689 6.92 3.49 26.68
CA ILE A 689 6.17 2.37 26.11
C ILE A 689 4.73 2.48 26.58
N ARG A 690 3.79 2.48 25.64
CA ARG A 690 2.36 2.51 25.91
C ARG A 690 1.74 1.22 25.41
N TRP A 691 1.00 0.53 26.27
CA TRP A 691 0.20 -0.62 25.89
C TRP A 691 -1.28 -0.29 26.09
N GLU A 692 -1.99 -0.16 24.98
CA GLU A 692 -3.43 0.04 24.93
C GLU A 692 -4.11 -1.32 25.08
N THR A 693 -4.62 -1.63 26.28
CA THR A 693 -5.15 -2.98 26.55
C THR A 693 -6.56 -3.20 25.99
N ALA A 694 -7.22 -2.15 25.46
CA ALA A 694 -8.52 -2.18 24.78
C ALA A 694 -8.35 -2.40 23.26
N GLU A 695 -7.94 -3.60 22.89
CA GLU A 695 -7.54 -3.99 21.54
C GLU A 695 -8.74 -4.19 20.61
N GLY A 696 -9.00 -3.22 19.73
CA GLY A 696 -9.99 -3.35 18.66
C GLY A 696 -11.40 -3.66 19.18
N GLY A 697 -11.71 -3.21 20.40
CA GLY A 697 -12.97 -3.49 21.10
C GLY A 697 -12.95 -4.70 22.04
N SER A 698 -11.81 -5.38 22.21
CA SER A 698 -11.64 -6.49 23.15
C SER A 698 -10.50 -6.23 24.13
N ALA A 699 -10.69 -6.53 25.42
CA ALA A 699 -9.64 -6.29 26.41
C ALA A 699 -8.65 -7.46 26.47
N ALA A 700 -7.36 -7.16 26.60
CA ALA A 700 -6.30 -8.13 26.87
C ALA A 700 -6.68 -9.08 28.02
N ALA A 701 -6.22 -10.33 27.95
CA ALA A 701 -6.54 -11.34 28.97
C ALA A 701 -6.08 -10.91 30.37
N ALA A 702 -6.81 -11.34 31.41
CA ALA A 702 -6.35 -11.16 32.78
C ALA A 702 -5.05 -11.93 33.04
N GLY A 703 -4.20 -11.41 33.92
CA GLY A 703 -2.96 -12.06 34.30
C GLY A 703 -1.86 -11.11 34.73
N THR A 704 -0.69 -11.67 35.00
CA THR A 704 0.49 -10.92 35.41
C THR A 704 1.40 -10.65 34.21
N TYR A 705 1.76 -9.39 34.03
CA TYR A 705 2.50 -8.88 32.88
C TYR A 705 3.73 -8.08 33.33
N ARG A 706 4.70 -7.89 32.42
CA ARG A 706 5.78 -6.91 32.53
C ARG A 706 6.13 -6.35 31.16
N ILE A 707 6.71 -5.17 31.13
CA ILE A 707 7.20 -4.53 29.90
C ILE A 707 8.72 -4.69 29.85
N ARG A 708 9.21 -5.06 28.67
CA ARG A 708 10.64 -5.07 28.35
C ARG A 708 10.93 -4.06 27.23
N TYR A 709 12.00 -3.31 27.41
CA TYR A 709 12.58 -2.39 26.42
C TYR A 709 13.94 -2.91 25.98
N TYR A 710 14.19 -2.89 24.68
CA TYR A 710 15.48 -3.23 24.09
C TYR A 710 16.06 -2.01 23.37
N GLY A 711 17.27 -1.60 23.73
CA GLY A 711 17.93 -0.42 23.18
C GLY A 711 19.38 -0.67 22.81
N ASN A 712 19.94 0.26 22.03
CA ASN A 712 21.35 0.27 21.64
C ASN A 712 21.87 1.69 21.86
N SER A 713 22.91 1.86 22.67
CA SER A 713 23.52 3.16 22.93
C SER A 713 24.86 3.30 22.22
N LYS A 714 25.15 4.51 21.74
CA LYS A 714 26.38 4.86 21.07
C LYS A 714 27.27 5.69 22.00
N SER A 715 28.45 5.17 22.30
CA SER A 715 29.48 5.92 23.05
C SER A 715 30.09 7.05 22.21
N LEU A 716 30.76 8.01 22.85
CA LEU A 716 31.49 9.09 22.19
C LEU A 716 32.59 8.58 21.22
N LEU A 717 33.16 7.39 21.50
CA LEU A 717 34.13 6.72 20.62
C LEU A 717 33.48 5.99 19.44
N GLY A 718 32.15 6.09 19.26
CA GLY A 718 31.40 5.52 18.16
C GLY A 718 30.94 4.08 18.35
N SER A 719 31.41 3.36 19.37
CA SER A 719 30.98 1.98 19.64
C SER A 719 29.52 1.92 20.07
N ILE A 720 28.76 0.96 19.53
CA ILE A 720 27.34 0.71 19.84
C ILE A 720 27.24 -0.51 20.75
N ARG A 721 26.46 -0.41 21.85
CA ARG A 721 26.23 -1.49 22.81
C ARG A 721 24.74 -1.71 23.06
N ALA A 722 24.30 -2.96 22.96
CA ALA A 722 22.94 -3.34 23.31
C ALA A 722 22.73 -3.31 24.83
N PHE A 723 21.53 -2.96 25.26
CA PHE A 723 21.08 -3.02 26.64
C PHE A 723 19.58 -3.35 26.70
N GLU A 724 19.11 -3.74 27.88
CA GLU A 724 17.70 -4.04 28.12
C GLU A 724 17.21 -3.37 29.40
N GLY A 725 15.94 -2.99 29.42
CA GLY A 725 15.21 -2.56 30.59
C GLY A 725 13.99 -3.45 30.82
N VAL A 726 13.70 -3.81 32.06
CA VAL A 726 12.53 -4.63 32.42
C VAL A 726 11.82 -3.99 33.61
N THR A 727 10.51 -3.81 33.51
CA THR A 727 9.72 -3.28 34.61
C THR A 727 9.51 -4.32 35.71
N GLY A 728 9.06 -3.86 36.89
CA GLY A 728 8.32 -4.72 37.81
C GLY A 728 7.06 -5.30 37.15
N SER A 729 6.54 -6.39 37.71
CA SER A 729 5.31 -7.01 37.21
C SER A 729 4.05 -6.27 37.68
N PHE A 730 3.00 -6.31 36.88
CA PHE A 730 1.68 -5.77 37.20
C PHE A 730 0.57 -6.74 36.79
N ASN A 731 -0.63 -6.59 37.36
CA ASN A 731 -1.77 -7.43 37.04
C ASN A 731 -2.80 -6.68 36.18
N LEU A 732 -3.31 -7.34 35.13
CA LEU A 732 -4.55 -6.95 34.48
C LEU A 732 -5.71 -7.71 35.13
N VAL A 733 -6.67 -6.96 35.67
CA VAL A 733 -7.84 -7.46 36.42
C VAL A 733 -9.16 -7.06 35.79
#